data_AF-A0A8H5AGT0-F1
#
_entry.id   AF-A0A8H5AGT0-F1
#
_cell.length_a   1.000
_cell.length_b   1.000
_cell.length_c   1.000
_cell.angle_alpha   90.00
_cell.angle_beta   90.00
_cell.angle_gamma   90.00
#
_symmetry.space_group_name_H-M   'P 1'
#
loop_
_entity.id
_entity.type
_entity.pdbx_description
1 polymer ?
#
loop_
_entity_poly.entity_id
_entity_poly.type
_entity_poly.pdbx_seq_one_letter_code
_entity_poly.pdbx_strand_id
1 'polypeptide(L)'
;MDHKVAIVTGASSGLGRAIAINYGDLGWKVVCADLRSDSPSTTTTTVDMINNETDGQAIYTRTDVSCSEDIQSLIHTAVEAFGRLDVLVNNAGISLESQGRLGPKLVADTDDSTFDTTWAVNARSTFLGCKYAIRQFLRQTPWPTGERGWIINIASVYGLKPEVEHISYCATKAAVVQMTKCIAREYGPSKIHVNAICPGFIKTEMDRVMLQDETLGAAIVTRHPWGTLGMTADVAKAAIFLASEQSTWITGVALPVDGGYMVILGLSFHFPESAMDSQASHDPHSTQDQFEDESTINHSGDLHHVRATSSQGTYLKGSNRGMEPLEDYQEGVYHPVHIGDVLGPSGRYRVIHKLGHGGFGTVWLCRDSLEARYIALKVMVSDLKSDEILDLGLMGLDQSMPGAHYIVSPLDSFSVEGPNGTHQCLTLPPLGPCVSPRLWMRLEKDPAAVLRKFAYQTTQALDFLHKNQICHGGHPEEVQVQTKLGEGLPASSPRYLVQPADISRLGNEFLTEEICIIDFGESFKFSSPPENLGIPENYLPPGVLLECPDAIGPACDLWALGCTLFEIREQLPLFYMIYDKDELLAEMARLFGKLPEDWWAKWEAREEYFDADGKWLRDEEDWSLEVALSKPIEIFDAGEKYKEGPRRSLKTPEAEQKLMADLLYRLFKYDPQERLSAEEVLRHEWFKL
;
A
#
# COMPACT_ATOMS: atom_id res chain seq x y z
N MET A 1 37.35 0.17 -4.16
CA MET A 1 37.65 0.45 -5.59
C MET A 1 37.80 1.95 -5.73
N ASP A 2 39.04 2.41 -5.77
CA ASP A 2 39.35 3.84 -5.71
C ASP A 2 39.57 4.38 -7.14
N HIS A 3 39.25 5.65 -7.39
CA HIS A 3 39.44 6.34 -8.67
C HIS A 3 38.71 5.74 -9.89
N LYS A 4 37.38 5.60 -9.83
CA LYS A 4 36.56 5.21 -11.01
C LYS A 4 36.44 6.36 -12.02
N VAL A 5 36.08 6.03 -13.27
CA VAL A 5 35.66 7.02 -14.28
C VAL A 5 34.13 7.06 -14.40
N ALA A 6 33.54 8.23 -14.15
CA ALA A 6 32.09 8.47 -14.22
C ALA A 6 31.72 9.45 -15.34
N ILE A 7 30.59 9.20 -16.00
CA ILE A 7 29.87 10.19 -16.81
C ILE A 7 28.60 10.58 -16.06
N VAL A 8 28.32 11.87 -15.92
CA VAL A 8 27.06 12.38 -15.38
C VAL A 8 26.42 13.31 -16.41
N THR A 9 25.19 13.02 -16.80
CA THR A 9 24.40 13.85 -17.73
C THR A 9 23.51 14.85 -16.98
N GLY A 10 23.31 16.05 -17.52
CA GLY A 10 22.66 17.14 -16.78
C GLY A 10 23.50 17.62 -15.58
N ALA A 11 24.83 17.53 -15.69
CA ALA A 11 25.76 17.73 -14.58
C ALA A 11 25.99 19.20 -14.19
N SER A 12 25.49 20.17 -14.95
CA SER A 12 25.77 21.58 -14.69
C SER A 12 24.89 22.18 -13.59
N SER A 13 23.82 21.51 -13.16
CA SER A 13 22.90 21.98 -12.11
C SER A 13 22.22 20.83 -11.34
N GLY A 14 21.46 21.17 -10.29
CA GLY A 14 20.54 20.26 -9.58
C GLY A 14 21.16 18.95 -9.09
N LEU A 15 20.43 17.85 -9.31
CA LEU A 15 20.84 16.48 -8.95
C LEU A 15 22.17 16.08 -9.61
N GLY A 16 22.33 16.36 -10.91
CA GLY A 16 23.52 15.97 -11.68
C GLY A 16 24.79 16.64 -11.15
N ARG A 17 24.70 17.93 -10.79
CA ARG A 17 25.81 18.63 -10.12
C ARG A 17 26.16 17.98 -8.79
N ALA A 18 25.17 17.69 -7.94
CA ALA A 18 25.41 17.11 -6.63
C ALA A 18 26.09 15.72 -6.73
N ILE A 19 25.61 14.87 -7.64
CA ILE A 19 26.20 13.55 -7.93
C ILE A 19 27.64 13.70 -8.44
N ALA A 20 27.88 14.62 -9.38
CA ALA A 20 29.21 14.84 -9.94
C ALA A 20 30.23 15.32 -8.90
N ILE A 21 29.87 16.27 -8.02
CA ILE A 21 30.74 16.74 -6.93
C ILE A 21 31.02 15.61 -5.94
N ASN A 22 30.00 14.85 -5.54
CA ASN A 22 30.15 13.73 -4.61
C ASN A 22 31.03 12.59 -5.17
N TYR A 23 31.11 12.41 -6.49
CA TYR A 23 32.11 11.54 -7.11
C TYR A 23 33.51 12.19 -7.10
N GLY A 24 33.60 13.51 -7.30
CA GLY A 24 34.83 14.27 -7.09
C GLY A 24 35.41 14.12 -5.67
N ASP A 25 34.57 14.15 -4.64
CA ASP A 25 34.96 13.95 -3.23
C ASP A 25 35.55 12.56 -2.95
N LEU A 26 35.19 11.55 -3.78
CA LEU A 26 35.77 10.20 -3.73
C LEU A 26 37.06 10.07 -4.58
N GLY A 27 37.60 11.17 -5.09
CA GLY A 27 38.77 11.20 -5.96
C GLY A 27 38.53 10.58 -7.34
N TRP A 28 37.29 10.59 -7.84
CA TRP A 28 36.95 10.01 -9.14
C TRP A 28 37.21 10.98 -10.30
N LYS A 29 37.27 10.40 -11.50
CA LYS A 29 37.36 11.14 -12.77
C LYS A 29 35.98 11.32 -13.35
N VAL A 30 35.51 12.55 -13.54
CA VAL A 30 34.11 12.85 -13.87
C VAL A 30 34.00 13.61 -15.18
N VAL A 31 33.26 13.07 -16.15
CA VAL A 31 32.84 13.81 -17.33
C VAL A 31 31.47 14.43 -17.05
N CYS A 32 31.45 15.75 -16.90
CA CYS A 32 30.24 16.54 -16.73
C CYS A 32 29.63 16.84 -18.11
N ALA A 33 28.52 16.19 -18.43
CA ALA A 33 27.84 16.31 -19.71
C ALA A 33 26.53 17.10 -19.58
N ASP A 34 26.40 18.18 -20.35
CA ASP A 34 25.22 19.05 -20.32
C ASP A 34 25.19 19.97 -21.56
N LEU A 35 24.09 20.66 -21.84
CA LEU A 35 23.96 21.60 -22.97
C LEU A 35 24.79 22.89 -22.78
N ARG A 36 25.11 23.23 -21.53
CA ARG A 36 25.95 24.38 -21.11
C ARG A 36 26.86 24.00 -19.94
N SER A 37 27.97 24.68 -19.73
CA SER A 37 28.91 24.41 -18.61
C SER A 37 28.50 25.03 -17.28
N ASP A 38 27.61 26.02 -17.29
CA ASP A 38 27.20 26.86 -16.17
C ASP A 38 25.77 26.56 -15.68
N SER A 39 25.39 27.14 -14.54
CA SER A 39 24.04 27.07 -13.96
C SER A 39 23.41 28.46 -13.95
N PRO A 40 22.08 28.63 -14.11
CA PRO A 40 21.43 29.94 -13.97
C PRO A 40 21.65 30.56 -12.59
N SER A 41 21.88 29.72 -11.58
CA SER A 41 21.96 30.09 -10.17
C SER A 41 23.38 30.31 -9.65
N THR A 42 24.44 29.98 -10.40
CA THR A 42 25.84 30.09 -9.92
C THR A 42 26.83 30.39 -11.04
N THR A 43 27.80 31.26 -10.77
CA THR A 43 28.90 31.58 -11.70
C THR A 43 29.97 30.49 -11.80
N THR A 44 30.18 29.70 -10.75
CA THR A 44 31.15 28.58 -10.74
C THR A 44 30.58 27.37 -11.49
N THR A 45 31.38 26.73 -12.36
CA THR A 45 30.97 25.50 -13.04
C THR A 45 31.16 24.28 -12.14
N THR A 46 30.40 23.20 -12.38
CA THR A 46 30.58 21.92 -11.66
C THR A 46 32.01 21.38 -11.81
N VAL A 47 32.64 21.64 -12.97
CA VAL A 47 34.02 21.20 -13.26
C VAL A 47 35.04 21.98 -12.44
N ASP A 48 34.86 23.30 -12.28
CA ASP A 48 35.73 24.11 -11.43
C ASP A 48 35.61 23.71 -9.96
N MET A 49 34.40 23.38 -9.48
CA MET A 49 34.21 22.89 -8.10
C MET A 49 34.99 21.59 -7.88
N ILE A 50 34.83 20.58 -8.76
CA ILE A 50 35.55 19.31 -8.63
C ILE A 50 37.07 19.50 -8.71
N ASN A 51 37.57 20.27 -9.69
CA ASN A 51 39.02 20.41 -9.90
C ASN A 51 39.73 21.28 -8.86
N ASN A 52 39.02 22.15 -8.13
CA ASN A 52 39.62 23.08 -7.17
C ASN A 52 39.29 22.76 -5.70
N GLU A 53 38.19 22.05 -5.43
CA GLU A 53 37.64 21.87 -4.07
C GLU A 53 37.61 20.39 -3.61
N THR A 54 37.92 19.43 -4.49
CA THR A 54 37.91 17.98 -4.17
C THR A 54 39.19 17.27 -4.65
N ASP A 55 39.42 16.03 -4.21
CA ASP A 55 40.54 15.18 -4.67
C ASP A 55 40.34 14.59 -6.09
N GLY A 56 39.33 15.06 -6.82
CA GLY A 56 38.86 14.51 -8.09
C GLY A 56 39.49 15.16 -9.31
N GLN A 57 39.04 14.73 -10.50
CA GLN A 57 39.35 15.41 -11.77
C GLN A 57 38.10 15.44 -12.64
N ALA A 58 37.73 16.61 -13.15
CA ALA A 58 36.58 16.77 -14.02
C ALA A 58 36.90 17.44 -15.35
N ILE A 59 36.15 17.04 -16.38
CA ILE A 59 36.10 17.72 -17.68
C ILE A 59 34.64 17.98 -18.08
N TYR A 60 34.40 19.07 -18.82
CA TYR A 60 33.09 19.36 -19.39
C TYR A 60 33.00 18.81 -20.82
N THR A 61 31.81 18.36 -21.23
CA THR A 61 31.52 18.01 -22.62
C THR A 61 30.11 18.44 -22.99
N ARG A 62 30.00 19.38 -23.94
CA ARG A 62 28.70 19.82 -24.44
C ARG A 62 27.99 18.64 -25.10
N THR A 63 26.85 18.23 -24.56
CA THR A 63 26.10 17.06 -25.00
C THR A 63 24.62 17.38 -25.08
N ASP A 64 24.02 17.24 -26.26
CA ASP A 64 22.56 17.10 -26.38
C ASP A 64 22.19 15.62 -26.20
N VAL A 65 21.56 15.28 -25.08
CA VAL A 65 21.23 13.89 -24.76
C VAL A 65 20.12 13.29 -25.64
N SER A 66 19.40 14.13 -26.41
CA SER A 66 18.46 13.67 -27.44
C SER A 66 19.17 13.26 -28.74
N CYS A 67 20.42 13.67 -28.95
CA CYS A 67 21.23 13.32 -30.11
C CYS A 67 21.97 11.98 -29.89
N SER A 68 21.89 11.05 -30.85
CA SER A 68 22.54 9.73 -30.72
C SER A 68 24.05 9.82 -30.88
N GLU A 69 24.48 10.76 -31.70
CA GLU A 69 25.87 11.04 -32.06
C GLU A 69 26.58 11.74 -30.89
N ASP A 70 25.94 12.71 -30.24
CA ASP A 70 26.46 13.38 -29.03
C ASP A 70 26.67 12.36 -27.89
N ILE A 71 25.69 11.49 -27.60
CA ILE A 71 25.86 10.45 -26.57
C ILE A 71 26.99 9.49 -26.95
N GLN A 72 27.10 9.08 -28.22
CA GLN A 72 28.19 8.20 -28.67
C GLN A 72 29.57 8.90 -28.52
N SER A 73 29.64 10.19 -28.83
CA SER A 73 30.85 11.01 -28.63
C SER A 73 31.19 11.17 -27.15
N LEU A 74 30.20 11.35 -26.28
CA LEU A 74 30.39 11.48 -24.83
C LEU A 74 31.06 10.23 -24.22
N ILE A 75 30.62 9.02 -24.61
CA ILE A 75 31.29 7.78 -24.19
C ILE A 75 32.73 7.74 -24.69
N HIS A 76 32.98 8.20 -25.92
CA HIS A 76 34.33 8.26 -26.51
C HIS A 76 35.24 9.22 -25.74
N THR A 77 34.77 10.43 -25.42
CA THR A 77 35.53 11.45 -24.68
C THR A 77 35.96 10.96 -23.29
N ALA A 78 35.11 10.22 -22.57
CA ALA A 78 35.51 9.61 -21.29
C ALA A 78 36.66 8.60 -21.46
N VAL A 79 36.60 7.78 -22.50
CA VAL A 79 37.63 6.77 -22.80
C VAL A 79 38.93 7.41 -23.31
N GLU A 80 38.86 8.51 -24.08
CA GLU A 80 40.06 9.24 -24.53
C GLU A 80 40.74 9.99 -23.38
N ALA A 81 39.97 10.69 -22.54
CA ALA A 81 40.53 11.48 -21.44
C ALA A 81 41.04 10.61 -20.28
N PHE A 82 40.35 9.53 -19.97
CA PHE A 82 40.56 8.76 -18.74
C PHE A 82 40.80 7.26 -18.94
N GLY A 83 40.81 6.78 -20.19
CA GLY A 83 41.20 5.42 -20.59
C GLY A 83 40.10 4.35 -20.48
N ARG A 84 38.97 4.65 -19.82
CA ARG A 84 37.86 3.71 -19.56
C ARG A 84 36.58 4.47 -19.20
N LEU A 85 35.48 3.74 -19.05
CA LEU A 85 34.26 4.22 -18.40
C LEU A 85 33.86 3.19 -17.34
N ASP A 86 33.50 3.60 -16.12
CA ASP A 86 33.06 2.69 -15.07
C ASP A 86 31.63 2.93 -14.63
N VAL A 87 31.20 4.20 -14.57
CA VAL A 87 29.88 4.59 -14.10
C VAL A 87 29.21 5.51 -15.11
N LEU A 88 27.98 5.21 -15.49
CA LEU A 88 27.12 6.14 -16.24
C LEU A 88 25.94 6.55 -15.36
N VAL A 89 25.73 7.86 -15.21
CA VAL A 89 24.53 8.42 -14.60
C VAL A 89 23.69 9.11 -15.68
N ASN A 90 22.59 8.47 -16.05
CA ASN A 90 21.54 9.05 -16.90
C ASN A 90 20.63 9.91 -16.01
N ASN A 91 21.02 11.16 -15.79
CA ASN A 91 20.35 12.13 -14.92
C ASN A 91 19.64 13.24 -15.70
N ALA A 92 20.07 13.58 -16.92
CA ALA A 92 19.41 14.60 -17.73
C ALA A 92 17.92 14.26 -17.94
N GLY A 93 17.07 15.23 -17.64
CA GLY A 93 15.62 15.09 -17.77
C GLY A 93 14.88 16.41 -17.58
N ILE A 94 13.64 16.46 -18.04
CA ILE A 94 12.74 17.61 -17.99
C ILE A 94 11.35 17.18 -17.56
N SER A 95 10.63 18.08 -16.88
CA SER A 95 9.18 18.04 -16.73
C SER A 95 8.62 19.35 -17.24
N LEU A 96 8.19 19.38 -18.50
CA LEU A 96 7.65 20.59 -19.14
C LEU A 96 6.26 20.95 -18.57
N GLU A 97 5.50 19.93 -18.16
CA GLU A 97 4.20 20.04 -17.48
C GLU A 97 4.35 20.77 -16.12
N SER A 98 5.48 20.60 -15.43
CA SER A 98 5.77 21.31 -14.17
C SER A 98 6.34 22.73 -14.36
N GLN A 99 6.41 23.27 -15.59
CA GLN A 99 7.09 24.54 -15.90
C GLN A 99 6.18 25.61 -16.53
N GLY A 100 5.82 26.61 -15.71
CA GLY A 100 5.43 27.95 -16.14
C GLY A 100 4.31 28.01 -17.18
N ARG A 101 4.62 28.48 -18.40
CA ARG A 101 3.63 28.84 -19.43
C ARG A 101 2.89 27.66 -20.09
N LEU A 102 3.41 26.44 -19.96
CA LEU A 102 2.73 25.23 -20.45
C LEU A 102 1.77 24.70 -19.38
N GLY A 103 2.27 24.63 -18.14
CA GLY A 103 1.52 24.25 -16.95
C GLY A 103 1.11 22.77 -16.92
N PRO A 104 0.54 22.32 -15.78
CA PRO A 104 -0.11 21.03 -15.69
C PRO A 104 -1.35 21.03 -16.62
N LYS A 105 -1.54 19.94 -17.37
CA LYS A 105 -2.66 19.78 -18.29
C LYS A 105 -3.19 18.36 -18.32
N LEU A 106 -4.51 18.21 -18.43
CA LEU A 106 -5.13 16.91 -18.73
C LEU A 106 -4.69 16.42 -20.12
N VAL A 107 -4.68 15.10 -20.31
CA VAL A 107 -4.17 14.45 -21.54
C VAL A 107 -4.85 14.91 -22.84
N ALA A 108 -6.08 15.44 -22.76
CA ALA A 108 -6.79 15.99 -23.91
C ALA A 108 -6.23 17.34 -24.39
N ASP A 109 -5.52 18.07 -23.52
CA ASP A 109 -4.98 19.41 -23.73
C ASP A 109 -3.44 19.45 -23.78
N THR A 110 -2.78 18.32 -23.48
CA THR A 110 -1.33 18.14 -23.59
C THR A 110 -0.90 18.23 -25.06
N ASP A 111 -0.04 19.19 -25.41
CA ASP A 111 0.43 19.36 -26.78
C ASP A 111 1.38 18.23 -27.20
N ASP A 112 1.23 17.69 -28.41
CA ASP A 112 2.09 16.63 -28.99
C ASP A 112 3.59 16.94 -28.82
N SER A 113 4.00 18.19 -29.05
CA SER A 113 5.39 18.64 -28.90
C SER A 113 5.91 18.55 -27.47
N THR A 114 5.04 18.69 -26.46
CA THR A 114 5.39 18.56 -25.05
C THR A 114 5.65 17.09 -24.72
N PHE A 115 4.81 16.19 -25.21
CA PHE A 115 4.98 14.75 -25.09
C PHE A 115 6.26 14.27 -25.78
N ASP A 116 6.44 14.59 -27.07
CA ASP A 116 7.58 14.18 -27.89
C ASP A 116 8.92 14.69 -27.34
N THR A 117 9.00 15.95 -26.92
CA THR A 117 10.23 16.54 -26.36
C THR A 117 10.58 15.87 -25.03
N THR A 118 9.60 15.66 -24.15
CA THR A 118 9.80 14.96 -22.88
C THR A 118 10.25 13.51 -23.12
N TRP A 119 9.69 12.83 -24.12
CA TRP A 119 10.10 11.47 -24.50
C TRP A 119 11.52 11.39 -25.06
N ALA A 120 11.91 12.35 -25.91
CA ALA A 120 13.25 12.45 -26.46
C ALA A 120 14.31 12.68 -25.38
N VAL A 121 14.03 13.54 -24.40
CA VAL A 121 14.98 13.96 -23.36
C VAL A 121 15.01 13.04 -22.13
N ASN A 122 13.91 12.39 -21.75
CA ASN A 122 13.86 11.52 -20.56
C ASN A 122 14.08 10.03 -20.89
N ALA A 123 13.31 9.50 -21.85
CA ALA A 123 13.28 8.06 -22.13
C ALA A 123 14.30 7.66 -23.21
N ARG A 124 14.28 8.34 -24.36
CA ARG A 124 15.15 7.99 -25.49
C ARG A 124 16.64 8.24 -25.18
N SER A 125 16.97 9.33 -24.49
CA SER A 125 18.31 9.62 -23.98
C SER A 125 18.85 8.50 -23.08
N THR A 126 18.06 8.03 -22.11
CA THR A 126 18.43 6.95 -21.18
C THR A 126 18.71 5.65 -21.93
N PHE A 127 17.88 5.30 -22.92
CA PHE A 127 18.14 4.17 -23.81
C PHE A 127 19.49 4.31 -24.55
N LEU A 128 19.78 5.49 -25.11
CA LEU A 128 21.04 5.74 -25.82
C LEU A 128 22.24 5.64 -24.87
N GLY A 129 22.17 6.27 -23.70
CA GLY A 129 23.22 6.22 -22.68
C GLY A 129 23.55 4.77 -22.31
N CYS A 130 22.52 3.99 -21.93
CA CYS A 130 22.68 2.55 -21.66
C CYS A 130 23.31 1.80 -22.83
N LYS A 131 22.75 1.94 -24.05
CA LYS A 131 23.23 1.27 -25.27
C LYS A 131 24.72 1.52 -25.54
N TYR A 132 25.18 2.75 -25.40
CA TYR A 132 26.57 3.10 -25.72
C TYR A 132 27.54 2.81 -24.57
N ALA A 133 27.17 3.02 -23.30
CA ALA A 133 28.00 2.64 -22.16
C ALA A 133 28.18 1.12 -22.07
N ILE A 134 27.13 0.32 -22.28
CA ILE A 134 27.23 -1.15 -22.27
C ILE A 134 28.17 -1.66 -23.36
N ARG A 135 28.07 -1.09 -24.58
CA ARG A 135 29.02 -1.39 -25.67
C ARG A 135 30.48 -1.10 -25.28
N GLN A 136 30.72 -0.10 -24.43
CA GLN A 136 32.04 0.21 -23.91
C GLN A 136 32.45 -0.76 -22.79
N PHE A 137 31.60 -1.00 -21.79
CA PHE A 137 31.83 -1.95 -20.69
C PHE A 137 32.16 -3.38 -21.17
N LEU A 138 31.56 -3.83 -22.28
CA LEU A 138 31.85 -5.14 -22.87
C LEU A 138 33.21 -5.19 -23.60
N ARG A 139 33.73 -4.06 -24.08
CA ARG A 139 35.01 -3.97 -24.81
C ARG A 139 36.21 -3.80 -23.90
N GLN A 140 36.04 -3.15 -22.75
CA GLN A 140 37.12 -2.94 -21.79
C GLN A 140 37.35 -4.15 -20.87
N THR A 141 38.52 -4.19 -20.25
CA THR A 141 38.87 -5.20 -19.23
C THR A 141 37.99 -5.00 -17.98
N PRO A 142 37.35 -6.07 -17.45
CA PRO A 142 36.64 -6.01 -16.18
C PRO A 142 37.54 -5.56 -15.01
N TRP A 143 36.93 -5.13 -13.92
CA TRP A 143 37.61 -4.99 -12.63
C TRP A 143 38.10 -6.36 -12.12
N PRO A 144 39.11 -6.43 -11.23
CA PRO A 144 39.61 -7.71 -10.69
C PRO A 144 38.55 -8.56 -9.98
N THR A 145 37.52 -7.91 -9.44
CA THR A 145 36.32 -8.49 -8.81
C THR A 145 35.32 -9.05 -9.85
N GLY A 146 35.48 -8.68 -11.13
CA GLY A 146 34.75 -9.20 -12.29
C GLY A 146 33.70 -8.25 -12.87
N GLU A 147 33.35 -7.17 -12.16
CA GLU A 147 32.36 -6.19 -12.61
C GLU A 147 32.88 -5.39 -13.81
N ARG A 148 31.97 -5.06 -14.74
CA ARG A 148 32.31 -4.33 -15.97
C ARG A 148 31.91 -2.86 -15.93
N GLY A 149 30.91 -2.51 -15.13
CA GLY A 149 30.44 -1.13 -14.96
C GLY A 149 29.11 -1.04 -14.22
N TRP A 150 28.74 0.19 -13.87
CA TRP A 150 27.51 0.55 -13.16
C TRP A 150 26.75 1.60 -13.98
N ILE A 151 25.43 1.44 -14.08
CA ILE A 151 24.52 2.39 -14.71
C ILE A 151 23.46 2.77 -13.68
N ILE A 152 23.30 4.07 -13.49
CA ILE A 152 22.33 4.67 -12.58
C ILE A 152 21.41 5.56 -13.42
N ASN A 153 20.15 5.17 -13.53
CA ASN A 153 19.12 5.94 -14.24
C ASN A 153 18.31 6.75 -13.22
N ILE A 154 18.23 8.07 -13.38
CA ILE A 154 17.41 8.91 -12.51
C ILE A 154 15.98 8.93 -13.07
N ALA A 155 15.15 8.08 -12.48
CA ALA A 155 13.71 8.02 -12.71
C ALA A 155 13.00 9.10 -11.86
N SER A 156 11.92 8.73 -11.19
CA SER A 156 11.13 9.53 -10.24
C SER A 156 10.15 8.59 -9.53
N VAL A 157 9.63 8.96 -8.36
CA VAL A 157 8.43 8.34 -7.78
C VAL A 157 7.24 8.31 -8.75
N TYR A 158 7.16 9.28 -9.67
CA TYR A 158 6.18 9.31 -10.77
C TYR A 158 6.45 8.30 -11.90
N GLY A 159 7.55 7.53 -11.82
CA GLY A 159 7.74 6.30 -12.59
C GLY A 159 7.22 5.04 -11.87
N LEU A 160 6.72 5.17 -10.64
CA LEU A 160 6.22 4.08 -9.79
C LEU A 160 4.74 4.23 -9.46
N LYS A 161 4.22 5.47 -9.34
CA LYS A 161 2.79 5.80 -9.22
C LYS A 161 2.38 6.87 -10.24
N PRO A 162 1.10 6.95 -10.65
CA PRO A 162 0.62 8.05 -11.49
C PRO A 162 0.63 9.38 -10.73
N GLU A 163 0.63 10.47 -11.49
CA GLU A 163 0.28 11.81 -11.02
C GLU A 163 -0.69 12.44 -12.02
N VAL A 164 -1.60 13.26 -11.54
CA VAL A 164 -2.57 13.98 -12.39
C VAL A 164 -1.83 15.07 -13.18
N GLU A 165 -2.28 15.31 -14.41
CA GLU A 165 -1.79 16.39 -15.29
C GLU A 165 -0.30 16.35 -15.70
N HIS A 166 0.41 15.25 -15.42
CA HIS A 166 1.84 15.03 -15.71
C HIS A 166 2.08 13.82 -16.62
N ILE A 167 1.21 13.59 -17.61
CA ILE A 167 1.18 12.35 -18.40
C ILE A 167 2.50 12.08 -19.15
N SER A 168 3.13 13.11 -19.70
CA SER A 168 4.39 13.01 -20.45
C SER A 168 5.54 12.64 -19.53
N TYR A 169 5.62 13.30 -18.37
CA TYR A 169 6.64 13.04 -17.37
C TYR A 169 6.48 11.64 -16.74
N CYS A 170 5.30 11.30 -16.23
CA CYS A 170 5.00 9.99 -15.64
C CYS A 170 5.32 8.83 -16.61
N ALA A 171 4.82 8.90 -17.85
CA ALA A 171 5.03 7.84 -18.83
C ALA A 171 6.52 7.63 -19.16
N THR A 172 7.29 8.71 -19.30
CA THR A 172 8.74 8.60 -19.57
C THR A 172 9.52 8.07 -18.38
N LYS A 173 9.18 8.45 -17.15
CA LYS A 173 9.83 7.94 -15.94
C LYS A 173 9.48 6.47 -15.66
N ALA A 174 8.25 6.05 -15.95
CA ALA A 174 7.87 4.63 -15.92
C ALA A 174 8.62 3.81 -16.98
N ALA A 175 8.81 4.36 -18.19
CA ALA A 175 9.63 3.72 -19.22
C ALA A 175 11.09 3.54 -18.76
N VAL A 176 11.68 4.53 -18.07
CA VAL A 176 13.04 4.43 -17.49
C VAL A 176 13.13 3.32 -16.42
N VAL A 177 12.13 3.19 -15.54
CA VAL A 177 12.06 2.09 -14.56
C VAL A 177 12.02 0.73 -15.26
N GLN A 178 11.20 0.57 -16.30
CA GLN A 178 11.07 -0.72 -16.99
C GLN A 178 12.31 -1.04 -17.86
N MET A 179 12.90 -0.05 -18.54
CA MET A 179 14.15 -0.22 -19.27
C MET A 179 15.28 -0.68 -18.34
N THR A 180 15.38 -0.12 -17.13
CA THR A 180 16.36 -0.53 -16.11
C THR A 180 16.25 -2.03 -15.82
N LYS A 181 15.04 -2.54 -15.56
CA LYS A 181 14.78 -3.96 -15.28
C LYS A 181 15.14 -4.87 -16.47
N CYS A 182 14.76 -4.48 -17.69
CA CYS A 182 15.08 -5.22 -18.90
C CYS A 182 16.59 -5.33 -19.14
N ILE A 183 17.30 -4.20 -19.06
CA ILE A 183 18.73 -4.11 -19.35
C ILE A 183 19.56 -4.80 -18.24
N ALA A 184 19.15 -4.70 -16.97
CA ALA A 184 19.75 -5.46 -15.87
C ALA A 184 19.67 -6.97 -16.09
N ARG A 185 18.53 -7.48 -16.61
CA ARG A 185 18.37 -8.90 -16.94
C ARG A 185 19.22 -9.33 -18.14
N GLU A 186 19.33 -8.47 -19.16
CA GLU A 186 20.11 -8.75 -20.38
C GLU A 186 21.63 -8.80 -20.10
N TYR A 187 22.15 -7.85 -19.30
CA TYR A 187 23.60 -7.69 -19.07
C TYR A 187 24.10 -8.12 -17.68
N GLY A 188 23.21 -8.59 -16.80
CA GLY A 188 23.57 -9.23 -15.53
C GLY A 188 24.61 -10.36 -15.65
N PRO A 189 24.52 -11.28 -16.64
CA PRO A 189 25.56 -12.28 -16.88
C PRO A 189 26.95 -11.71 -17.22
N SER A 190 27.01 -10.44 -17.64
CA SER A 190 28.27 -9.72 -17.89
C SER A 190 28.77 -8.93 -16.66
N LYS A 191 28.13 -9.06 -15.49
CA LYS A 191 28.36 -8.22 -14.31
C LYS A 191 28.34 -6.72 -14.62
N ILE A 192 27.31 -6.28 -15.35
CA ILE A 192 26.97 -4.86 -15.50
C ILE A 192 25.79 -4.57 -14.58
N HIS A 193 25.96 -3.65 -13.64
CA HIS A 193 24.92 -3.24 -12.71
C HIS A 193 24.08 -2.15 -13.35
N VAL A 194 22.75 -2.29 -13.35
CA VAL A 194 21.84 -1.33 -13.97
C VAL A 194 20.69 -1.09 -13.02
N ASN A 195 20.68 0.06 -12.35
CA ASN A 195 19.73 0.42 -11.31
C ASN A 195 19.10 1.77 -11.61
N ALA A 196 17.91 2.00 -11.07
CA ALA A 196 17.24 3.29 -11.12
C ALA A 196 17.10 3.87 -9.71
N ILE A 197 17.32 5.17 -9.58
CA ILE A 197 16.91 5.93 -8.41
C ILE A 197 15.60 6.61 -8.77
N CYS A 198 14.63 6.57 -7.87
CA CYS A 198 13.32 7.19 -8.01
C CYS A 198 13.18 8.28 -6.93
N PRO A 199 13.68 9.51 -7.16
CA PRO A 199 13.56 10.57 -6.17
C PRO A 199 12.09 10.95 -5.96
N GLY A 200 11.75 11.27 -4.70
CA GLY A 200 10.54 12.01 -4.33
C GLY A 200 10.66 13.48 -4.69
N PHE A 201 10.00 14.36 -3.94
CA PHE A 201 10.24 15.80 -4.11
C PHE A 201 11.56 16.18 -3.45
N ILE A 202 12.48 16.67 -4.28
CA ILE A 202 13.81 17.11 -3.87
C ILE A 202 13.89 18.63 -4.05
N LYS A 203 14.63 19.33 -3.20
CA LYS A 203 14.89 20.77 -3.39
C LYS A 203 15.81 20.99 -4.60
N THR A 204 15.23 21.11 -5.80
CA THR A 204 15.95 21.36 -7.06
C THR A 204 15.46 22.60 -7.80
N GLU A 205 16.22 23.04 -8.81
CA GLU A 205 15.82 24.12 -9.71
C GLU A 205 14.60 23.75 -10.58
N MET A 206 14.33 22.45 -10.82
CA MET A 206 13.17 21.99 -11.59
C MET A 206 11.86 22.25 -10.84
N ASP A 207 11.87 22.00 -9.54
CA ASP A 207 10.71 22.11 -8.65
C ASP A 207 10.51 23.55 -8.12
N ARG A 208 11.49 24.43 -8.35
CA ARG A 208 11.59 25.77 -7.75
C ARG A 208 10.34 26.65 -7.96
N VAL A 209 9.65 26.52 -9.08
CA VAL A 209 8.42 27.30 -9.35
C VAL A 209 7.26 26.82 -8.47
N MET A 210 7.11 25.50 -8.29
CA MET A 210 6.09 24.93 -7.40
C MET A 210 6.44 25.16 -5.92
N LEU A 211 7.73 25.11 -5.57
CA LEU A 211 8.23 25.33 -4.20
C LEU A 211 8.33 26.81 -3.79
N GLN A 212 7.99 27.75 -4.68
CA GLN A 212 7.88 29.18 -4.38
C GLN A 212 6.45 29.61 -4.03
N ASP A 213 5.46 28.76 -4.29
CA ASP A 213 4.12 28.88 -3.75
C ASP A 213 4.14 28.26 -2.34
N GLU A 214 3.90 29.07 -1.30
CA GLU A 214 4.02 28.63 0.10
C GLU A 214 2.97 27.55 0.43
N THR A 215 1.78 27.64 -0.16
CA THR A 215 0.64 26.74 0.10
C THR A 215 0.87 25.39 -0.58
N LEU A 216 1.27 25.39 -1.85
CA LEU A 216 1.62 24.18 -2.59
C LEU A 216 2.89 23.53 -2.02
N GLY A 217 3.88 24.34 -1.63
CA GLY A 217 5.11 23.87 -0.99
C GLY A 217 4.84 23.13 0.33
N ALA A 218 3.96 23.67 1.18
CA ALA A 218 3.53 23.01 2.41
C ALA A 218 2.78 21.69 2.14
N ALA A 219 1.82 21.70 1.20
CA ALA A 219 1.05 20.51 0.82
C ALA A 219 1.90 19.38 0.18
N ILE A 220 3.04 19.72 -0.44
CA ILE A 220 4.02 18.73 -0.89
C ILE A 220 4.80 18.17 0.30
N VAL A 221 5.16 19.00 1.28
CA VAL A 221 5.90 18.59 2.49
C VAL A 221 5.10 17.60 3.34
N THR A 222 3.81 17.85 3.59
CA THR A 222 2.95 16.96 4.40
C THR A 222 2.79 15.56 3.81
N ARG A 223 2.86 15.42 2.47
CA ARG A 223 2.85 14.12 1.78
C ARG A 223 4.12 13.27 2.00
N HIS A 224 5.15 13.79 2.65
CA HIS A 224 6.36 13.05 3.02
C HIS A 224 6.30 12.72 4.51
N PRO A 225 6.28 11.45 4.94
CA PRO A 225 6.25 11.05 6.34
C PRO A 225 7.33 11.70 7.25
N TRP A 226 8.45 12.15 6.69
CA TRP A 226 9.51 12.86 7.43
C TRP A 226 9.32 14.38 7.50
N GLY A 227 8.14 14.91 7.13
CA GLY A 227 7.78 16.33 7.23
C GLY A 227 8.75 17.28 6.51
N THR A 228 9.52 16.78 5.53
CA THR A 228 10.59 17.51 4.86
C THR A 228 10.81 17.00 3.44
N LEU A 229 11.19 17.92 2.54
CA LEU A 229 11.65 17.56 1.18
C LEU A 229 13.09 17.06 1.22
N GLY A 230 13.42 16.08 0.38
CA GLY A 230 14.78 15.57 0.26
C GLY A 230 15.75 16.61 -0.29
N MET A 231 17.04 16.40 -0.02
CA MET A 231 18.12 17.23 -0.57
C MET A 231 18.78 16.54 -1.76
N THR A 232 19.41 17.32 -2.65
CA THR A 232 20.19 16.76 -3.78
C THR A 232 21.31 15.83 -3.31
N ALA A 233 21.83 16.07 -2.10
CA ALA A 233 22.81 15.22 -1.43
C ALA A 233 22.29 13.80 -1.12
N ASP A 234 20.98 13.60 -0.91
CA ASP A 234 20.45 12.28 -0.53
C ASP A 234 20.37 11.35 -1.75
N VAL A 235 19.98 11.91 -2.90
CA VAL A 235 20.10 11.24 -4.20
C VAL A 235 21.58 10.99 -4.56
N ALA A 236 22.48 11.93 -4.26
CA ALA A 236 23.92 11.75 -4.50
C ALA A 236 24.53 10.61 -3.66
N LYS A 237 24.18 10.49 -2.38
CA LYS A 237 24.57 9.36 -1.52
C LYS A 237 24.05 8.02 -2.07
N ALA A 238 22.81 7.97 -2.54
CA ALA A 238 22.25 6.78 -3.18
C ALA A 238 22.98 6.42 -4.49
N ALA A 239 23.38 7.42 -5.29
CA ALA A 239 24.19 7.22 -6.50
C ALA A 239 25.63 6.76 -6.21
N ILE A 240 26.23 7.18 -5.09
CA ILE A 240 27.49 6.59 -4.60
C ILE A 240 27.28 5.13 -4.22
N PHE A 241 26.27 4.85 -3.39
CA PHE A 241 25.98 3.49 -2.92
C PHE A 241 25.78 2.51 -4.08
N LEU A 242 24.93 2.85 -5.05
CA LEU A 242 24.65 2.03 -6.25
C LEU A 242 25.81 1.94 -7.25
N ALA A 243 26.85 2.78 -7.10
CA ALA A 243 28.11 2.68 -7.86
C ALA A 243 29.24 2.03 -7.04
N SER A 244 28.99 1.61 -5.80
CA SER A 244 29.99 1.05 -4.87
C SER A 244 29.99 -0.48 -4.84
N GLU A 245 31.04 -1.07 -4.27
CA GLU A 245 31.13 -2.51 -3.98
C GLU A 245 30.02 -3.03 -3.05
N GLN A 246 29.41 -2.15 -2.25
CA GLN A 246 28.30 -2.50 -1.36
C GLN A 246 27.01 -2.84 -2.13
N SER A 247 26.93 -2.47 -3.41
CA SER A 247 25.83 -2.78 -4.33
C SER A 247 26.07 -3.98 -5.24
N THR A 248 27.12 -4.80 -5.00
CA THR A 248 27.49 -5.95 -5.85
C THR A 248 26.44 -7.05 -5.97
N TRP A 249 25.38 -7.05 -5.14
CA TRP A 249 24.22 -7.93 -5.29
C TRP A 249 22.91 -7.17 -5.65
N ILE A 250 23.03 -5.92 -6.11
CA ILE A 250 21.90 -5.06 -6.48
C ILE A 250 21.99 -4.72 -7.97
N THR A 251 21.05 -5.23 -8.75
CA THR A 251 20.85 -4.88 -10.17
C THR A 251 19.36 -4.99 -10.52
N GLY A 252 18.86 -4.09 -11.36
CA GLY A 252 17.45 -4.02 -11.76
C GLY A 252 16.51 -3.36 -10.74
N VAL A 253 17.03 -2.80 -9.64
CA VAL A 253 16.18 -2.13 -8.64
C VAL A 253 15.70 -0.77 -9.16
N ALA A 254 14.49 -0.38 -8.77
CA ALA A 254 14.01 0.99 -8.82
C ALA A 254 13.89 1.47 -7.37
N LEU A 255 14.93 2.12 -6.87
CA LEU A 255 15.11 2.50 -5.46
C LEU A 255 14.42 3.84 -5.17
N PRO A 256 13.36 3.90 -4.35
CA PRO A 256 12.82 5.18 -3.89
C PRO A 256 13.83 5.93 -3.03
N VAL A 257 13.94 7.23 -3.23
CA VAL A 257 14.71 8.16 -2.38
C VAL A 257 13.83 9.37 -2.14
N ASP A 258 12.86 9.18 -1.25
CA ASP A 258 11.60 9.94 -1.26
C ASP A 258 11.01 10.18 0.15
N GLY A 259 11.76 9.90 1.22
CA GLY A 259 11.31 10.10 2.60
C GLY A 259 10.05 9.32 3.00
N GLY A 260 9.70 8.25 2.27
CA GLY A 260 8.48 7.47 2.51
C GLY A 260 7.26 7.88 1.67
N TYR A 261 7.37 8.86 0.76
CA TYR A 261 6.28 9.35 -0.11
C TYR A 261 5.61 8.27 -1.00
N MET A 262 6.28 7.15 -1.26
CA MET A 262 5.73 5.97 -1.94
C MET A 262 5.12 4.92 -1.01
N VAL A 263 5.28 5.02 0.31
CA VAL A 263 4.70 4.12 1.30
C VAL A 263 3.25 4.53 1.54
N ILE A 264 2.39 4.18 0.58
CA ILE A 264 0.93 4.30 0.69
C ILE A 264 0.40 2.93 1.12
N LEU A 265 -0.37 2.89 2.20
CA LEU A 265 -1.19 1.74 2.59
C LEU A 265 -2.27 1.52 1.51
N GLY A 266 -1.96 0.71 0.51
CA GLY A 266 -2.75 0.59 -0.71
C GLY A 266 -3.66 -0.64 -0.77
N LEU A 267 -4.86 -0.45 -1.35
CA LEU A 267 -5.65 -1.54 -1.94
C LEU A 267 -5.67 -1.40 -3.47
N SER A 268 -5.64 -2.51 -4.21
CA SER A 268 -5.55 -2.52 -5.68
C SER A 268 -6.08 -3.79 -6.36
N PHE A 269 -6.47 -3.63 -7.62
CA PHE A 269 -7.39 -4.50 -8.38
C PHE A 269 -6.80 -5.79 -9.00
N HIS A 270 -7.69 -6.70 -9.42
CA HIS A 270 -7.43 -7.71 -10.46
C HIS A 270 -8.66 -8.13 -11.31
N PHE A 271 -8.40 -8.87 -12.39
CA PHE A 271 -9.37 -9.35 -13.40
C PHE A 271 -9.15 -10.86 -13.69
N PRO A 272 -10.03 -11.57 -14.45
CA PRO A 272 -10.31 -12.99 -14.23
C PRO A 272 -10.08 -13.92 -15.43
N GLU A 273 -10.10 -15.22 -15.17
CA GLU A 273 -9.99 -16.30 -16.16
C GLU A 273 -11.35 -16.67 -16.75
N SER A 274 -11.35 -17.08 -18.02
CA SER A 274 -12.50 -17.70 -18.71
C SER A 274 -12.07 -18.91 -19.56
N ALA A 275 -11.09 -19.67 -19.06
CA ALA A 275 -10.46 -20.78 -19.76
C ALA A 275 -10.36 -22.08 -18.92
N MET A 276 -11.44 -22.42 -18.19
CA MET A 276 -11.74 -23.69 -17.50
C MET A 276 -13.23 -23.60 -17.13
N ASP A 277 -14.21 -24.34 -17.67
CA ASP A 277 -14.18 -25.57 -18.46
C ASP A 277 -15.11 -25.51 -19.69
N SER A 278 -14.55 -25.63 -20.90
CA SER A 278 -15.34 -25.93 -22.12
C SER A 278 -14.61 -26.83 -23.12
N GLN A 279 -13.78 -27.78 -22.64
CA GLN A 279 -13.28 -28.91 -23.47
C GLN A 279 -13.36 -30.28 -22.79
N ALA A 280 -14.27 -30.48 -21.82
CA ALA A 280 -14.60 -31.81 -21.29
C ALA A 280 -15.62 -32.57 -22.18
N SER A 281 -15.40 -32.62 -23.50
CA SER A 281 -16.24 -33.41 -24.44
C SER A 281 -15.61 -33.75 -25.80
N HIS A 282 -14.30 -33.99 -25.86
CA HIS A 282 -13.69 -34.70 -27.01
C HIS A 282 -12.74 -35.82 -26.57
N ASP A 283 -12.93 -36.97 -27.20
CA ASP A 283 -12.31 -38.28 -26.91
C ASP A 283 -10.87 -38.38 -27.45
N PRO A 284 -9.87 -38.70 -26.61
CA PRO A 284 -8.51 -39.01 -27.03
C PRO A 284 -8.15 -40.51 -26.81
N HIS A 285 -8.73 -41.40 -27.61
CA HIS A 285 -8.06 -42.66 -27.91
C HIS A 285 -6.76 -42.41 -28.71
N SER A 286 -5.67 -43.07 -28.32
CA SER A 286 -4.26 -42.90 -28.78
C SER A 286 -3.63 -41.56 -28.36
N THR A 287 -2.52 -41.52 -27.63
CA THR A 287 -1.32 -42.38 -27.66
C THR A 287 -0.75 -42.68 -26.27
N GLN A 288 0.00 -43.78 -26.16
CA GLN A 288 0.78 -44.14 -24.95
C GLN A 288 1.97 -43.18 -24.78
N ASP A 289 2.29 -42.78 -23.54
CA ASP A 289 3.57 -43.15 -22.90
C ASP A 289 3.66 -42.74 -21.41
N GLN A 290 3.85 -43.78 -20.57
CA GLN A 290 4.63 -43.84 -19.33
C GLN A 290 4.45 -42.77 -18.23
N PHE A 291 3.59 -43.11 -17.24
CA PHE A 291 3.79 -42.73 -15.84
C PHE A 291 4.62 -43.82 -15.14
N GLU A 292 5.69 -43.46 -14.42
CA GLU A 292 6.40 -44.36 -13.50
C GLU A 292 5.89 -44.19 -12.06
N ASP A 293 5.11 -45.20 -11.63
CA ASP A 293 4.90 -45.74 -10.27
C ASP A 293 5.07 -44.83 -9.02
N GLU A 294 3.93 -44.35 -8.47
CA GLU A 294 3.86 -43.72 -7.13
C GLU A 294 3.84 -44.78 -5.98
N SER A 295 4.92 -45.54 -5.81
CA SER A 295 4.95 -46.65 -4.81
C SER A 295 5.96 -46.52 -3.65
N THR A 296 6.69 -45.39 -3.51
CA THR A 296 7.68 -45.21 -2.43
C THR A 296 7.81 -43.78 -1.84
N ILE A 297 6.80 -43.29 -1.11
CA ILE A 297 7.04 -42.31 -0.02
C ILE A 297 6.29 -42.76 1.24
N ASN A 298 7.04 -43.33 2.19
CA ASN A 298 6.50 -43.91 3.41
C ASN A 298 6.51 -42.85 4.53
N HIS A 299 5.39 -42.16 4.74
CA HIS A 299 5.23 -41.16 5.81
C HIS A 299 4.93 -41.83 7.17
N SER A 300 5.90 -42.60 7.68
CA SER A 300 5.92 -43.07 9.07
C SER A 300 7.19 -42.54 9.76
N GLY A 301 7.05 -41.45 10.51
CA GLY A 301 8.14 -40.87 11.29
C GLY A 301 7.62 -39.84 12.29
N ASP A 302 7.75 -40.16 13.58
CA ASP A 302 7.41 -39.24 14.67
C ASP A 302 8.22 -37.94 14.54
N LEU A 303 7.52 -36.81 14.41
CA LEU A 303 8.15 -35.49 14.30
C LEU A 303 8.49 -34.96 15.70
N HIS A 304 9.68 -35.31 16.18
CA HIS A 304 10.27 -34.63 17.33
C HIS A 304 10.67 -33.19 16.96
N HIS A 305 9.86 -32.22 17.41
CA HIS A 305 10.14 -30.80 17.24
C HIS A 305 11.30 -30.37 18.17
N VAL A 306 12.40 -29.88 17.58
CA VAL A 306 13.58 -29.37 18.30
C VAL A 306 13.68 -27.85 18.07
N ARG A 307 13.98 -27.09 19.14
CA ARG A 307 14.13 -25.62 19.10
C ARG A 307 15.22 -25.16 18.14
N ALA A 308 14.96 -24.04 17.45
CA ALA A 308 15.93 -23.32 16.62
C ALA A 308 15.87 -21.81 16.93
N THR A 309 17.01 -21.12 16.82
CA THR A 309 17.18 -19.69 17.11
C THR A 309 17.20 -18.83 15.84
N SER A 310 17.15 -17.51 16.02
CA SER A 310 16.72 -16.46 15.08
C SER A 310 17.65 -16.09 13.90
N SER A 311 18.31 -17.02 13.20
CA SER A 311 19.45 -16.68 12.30
C SER A 311 19.26 -16.74 10.77
N GLN A 312 18.18 -17.28 10.17
CA GLN A 312 18.35 -17.97 8.87
C GLN A 312 17.86 -17.34 7.53
N GLY A 313 17.17 -16.19 7.47
CA GLY A 313 17.02 -15.44 6.20
C GLY A 313 15.98 -15.92 5.17
N THR A 314 14.72 -16.12 5.59
CA THR A 314 13.59 -16.53 4.74
C THR A 314 13.13 -15.44 3.74
N TYR A 315 12.68 -15.82 2.53
CA TYR A 315 12.04 -14.91 1.56
C TYR A 315 10.95 -15.60 0.71
N LEU A 316 10.00 -14.83 0.17
CA LEU A 316 8.94 -15.33 -0.71
C LEU A 316 9.38 -15.41 -2.18
N LYS A 317 9.22 -16.59 -2.79
CA LYS A 317 9.52 -16.82 -4.21
C LYS A 317 8.27 -16.66 -5.08
N GLY A 318 7.82 -15.42 -5.29
CA GLY A 318 6.65 -15.13 -6.13
C GLY A 318 6.04 -13.75 -5.89
N SER A 319 4.77 -13.60 -6.25
CA SER A 319 3.95 -12.44 -5.83
C SER A 319 3.60 -12.58 -4.35
N ASN A 320 3.70 -11.48 -3.60
CA ASN A 320 3.32 -11.38 -2.18
C ASN A 320 1.90 -10.81 -1.97
N ARG A 321 1.15 -10.49 -3.04
CA ARG A 321 -0.19 -9.90 -2.90
C ARG A 321 -1.14 -10.81 -2.13
N GLY A 322 -1.67 -10.29 -1.02
CA GLY A 322 -2.65 -10.99 -0.17
C GLY A 322 -2.06 -12.08 0.72
N MET A 323 -0.74 -12.19 0.82
CA MET A 323 -0.08 -13.07 1.78
C MET A 323 0.14 -12.35 3.11
N GLU A 324 0.14 -13.11 4.20
CA GLU A 324 0.57 -12.67 5.52
C GLU A 324 2.04 -12.21 5.52
N PRO A 325 2.45 -11.31 6.42
CA PRO A 325 3.86 -10.99 6.61
C PRO A 325 4.62 -12.26 7.03
N LEU A 326 5.78 -12.47 6.43
CA LEU A 326 6.63 -13.63 6.69
C LEU A 326 7.46 -13.45 7.97
N GLU A 327 7.71 -12.20 8.32
CA GLU A 327 8.34 -11.70 9.53
C GLU A 327 7.55 -12.05 10.81
N ASP A 328 6.23 -12.20 10.73
CA ASP A 328 5.35 -12.53 11.87
C ASP A 328 5.44 -14.01 12.31
N TYR A 329 6.34 -14.79 11.71
CA TYR A 329 6.59 -16.18 12.07
C TYR A 329 7.81 -16.33 13.00
N GLN A 330 7.66 -15.74 14.18
CA GLN A 330 8.62 -15.72 15.29
C GLN A 330 7.95 -16.09 16.62
N GLU A 331 8.74 -16.36 17.66
CA GLU A 331 8.26 -16.66 19.02
C GLU A 331 7.32 -15.55 19.51
N GLY A 332 6.17 -15.93 20.09
CA GLY A 332 5.09 -15.02 20.50
C GLY A 332 4.02 -14.74 19.44
N VAL A 333 4.34 -14.85 18.14
CA VAL A 333 3.47 -14.40 17.04
C VAL A 333 2.79 -15.60 16.33
N TYR A 334 2.84 -15.74 14.99
CA TYR A 334 2.00 -16.70 14.26
C TYR A 334 2.43 -18.17 14.41
N HIS A 335 1.46 -19.08 14.38
CA HIS A 335 1.69 -20.51 14.24
C HIS A 335 1.90 -20.93 12.78
N PRO A 336 2.98 -21.64 12.41
CA PRO A 336 3.12 -22.24 11.08
C PRO A 336 2.07 -23.32 10.85
N VAL A 337 1.21 -23.14 9.85
CA VAL A 337 0.17 -24.10 9.43
C VAL A 337 0.35 -24.40 7.94
N HIS A 338 0.28 -25.67 7.56
CA HIS A 338 0.42 -26.16 6.19
C HIS A 338 -0.86 -26.84 5.69
N ILE A 339 -1.07 -26.84 4.36
CA ILE A 339 -2.22 -27.53 3.77
C ILE A 339 -2.07 -29.03 3.98
N GLY A 340 -3.11 -29.67 4.49
CA GLY A 340 -3.12 -31.10 4.82
C GLY A 340 -2.75 -31.41 6.28
N ASP A 341 -2.29 -30.43 7.07
CA ASP A 341 -2.08 -30.58 8.51
C ASP A 341 -3.37 -31.03 9.21
N VAL A 342 -3.21 -31.69 10.35
CA VAL A 342 -4.33 -32.22 11.14
C VAL A 342 -4.19 -31.75 12.58
N LEU A 343 -5.05 -30.82 12.98
CA LEU A 343 -4.96 -30.08 14.24
C LEU A 343 -6.10 -30.45 15.21
N GLY A 344 -5.88 -30.12 16.48
CA GLY A 344 -6.86 -30.27 17.55
C GLY A 344 -7.00 -31.69 18.11
N PRO A 345 -7.93 -31.88 19.07
CA PRO A 345 -8.06 -33.11 19.84
C PRO A 345 -8.19 -34.35 18.95
N SER A 346 -7.34 -35.35 19.19
CA SER A 346 -7.28 -36.61 18.43
C SER A 346 -7.08 -36.45 16.91
N GLY A 347 -6.58 -35.32 16.42
CA GLY A 347 -6.40 -35.06 14.99
C GLY A 347 -7.73 -34.85 14.26
N ARG A 348 -8.64 -34.06 14.84
CA ARG A 348 -10.00 -33.86 14.31
C ARG A 348 -10.07 -32.95 13.08
N TYR A 349 -9.30 -31.87 13.03
CA TYR A 349 -9.48 -30.79 12.06
C TYR A 349 -8.40 -30.80 10.99
N ARG A 350 -8.73 -31.28 9.78
CA ARG A 350 -7.78 -31.30 8.65
C ARG A 350 -7.80 -29.99 7.87
N VAL A 351 -6.66 -29.32 7.75
CA VAL A 351 -6.50 -28.06 7.02
C VAL A 351 -6.66 -28.27 5.51
N ILE A 352 -7.53 -27.47 4.88
CA ILE A 352 -7.88 -27.54 3.46
C ILE A 352 -7.34 -26.32 2.70
N HIS A 353 -7.53 -25.11 3.23
CA HIS A 353 -7.10 -23.87 2.60
C HIS A 353 -6.95 -22.73 3.63
N LYS A 354 -6.29 -21.64 3.29
CA LYS A 354 -6.34 -20.40 4.08
C LYS A 354 -7.57 -19.55 3.72
N LEU A 355 -8.19 -18.93 4.72
CA LEU A 355 -9.31 -18.00 4.59
C LEU A 355 -8.91 -16.53 4.84
N GLY A 356 -7.92 -16.27 5.69
CA GLY A 356 -7.44 -14.91 5.97
C GLY A 356 -6.35 -14.85 7.05
N HIS A 357 -5.88 -13.64 7.36
CA HIS A 357 -4.96 -13.35 8.47
C HIS A 357 -5.19 -11.91 8.96
N GLY A 358 -4.71 -11.62 10.17
CA GLY A 358 -4.69 -10.28 10.79
C GLY A 358 -3.72 -10.29 11.98
N GLY A 359 -3.58 -9.19 12.72
CA GLY A 359 -2.61 -9.10 13.83
C GLY A 359 -2.76 -10.21 14.88
N PHE A 360 -3.99 -10.70 15.09
CA PHE A 360 -4.34 -11.66 16.13
C PHE A 360 -4.17 -13.12 15.74
N GLY A 361 -3.87 -13.41 14.46
CA GLY A 361 -3.64 -14.78 14.01
C GLY A 361 -4.01 -15.05 12.54
N THR A 362 -4.16 -16.33 12.22
CA THR A 362 -4.48 -16.81 10.86
C THR A 362 -5.76 -17.64 10.87
N VAL A 363 -6.57 -17.54 9.81
CA VAL A 363 -7.85 -18.24 9.68
C VAL A 363 -7.77 -19.26 8.54
N TRP A 364 -8.14 -20.50 8.82
CA TRP A 364 -8.01 -21.65 7.92
C TRP A 364 -9.35 -22.35 7.72
N LEU A 365 -9.65 -22.77 6.48
CA LEU A 365 -10.74 -23.68 6.19
C LEU A 365 -10.30 -25.09 6.54
N CYS A 366 -11.01 -25.73 7.47
CA CYS A 366 -10.73 -27.10 7.90
C CYS A 366 -11.92 -28.02 7.67
N ARG A 367 -11.64 -29.31 7.45
CA ARG A 367 -12.63 -30.39 7.44
C ARG A 367 -12.65 -31.02 8.84
N ASP A 368 -13.80 -30.96 9.49
CA ASP A 368 -14.08 -31.67 10.74
C ASP A 368 -14.34 -33.14 10.41
N SER A 369 -13.43 -34.03 10.84
CA SER A 369 -13.50 -35.47 10.56
C SER A 369 -14.54 -36.20 11.41
N LEU A 370 -14.99 -35.61 12.52
CA LEU A 370 -16.00 -36.19 13.41
C LEU A 370 -17.42 -35.87 12.91
N GLU A 371 -17.70 -34.58 12.68
CA GLU A 371 -19.05 -34.09 12.32
C GLU A 371 -19.27 -33.99 10.79
N ALA A 372 -18.28 -34.41 9.99
CA ALA A 372 -18.33 -34.38 8.53
C ALA A 372 -18.76 -33.03 7.91
N ARG A 373 -18.31 -31.92 8.53
CA ARG A 373 -18.61 -30.53 8.13
C ARG A 373 -17.33 -29.73 7.84
N TYR A 374 -17.50 -28.54 7.26
CA TYR A 374 -16.43 -27.55 7.18
C TYR A 374 -16.53 -26.58 8.35
N ILE A 375 -15.37 -26.13 8.86
CA ILE A 375 -15.25 -25.10 9.90
C ILE A 375 -14.16 -24.10 9.50
N ALA A 376 -14.26 -22.86 10.00
CA ALA A 376 -13.14 -21.93 10.00
C ALA A 376 -12.35 -22.12 11.31
N LEU A 377 -11.04 -22.27 11.22
CA LEU A 377 -10.13 -22.43 12.35
C LEU A 377 -9.27 -21.16 12.47
N LYS A 378 -9.56 -20.32 13.47
CA LYS A 378 -8.72 -19.17 13.82
C LYS A 378 -7.63 -19.65 14.77
N VAL A 379 -6.38 -19.63 14.31
CA VAL A 379 -5.19 -19.97 15.08
C VAL A 379 -4.55 -18.66 15.53
N MET A 380 -4.63 -18.39 16.83
CA MET A 380 -4.22 -17.11 17.43
C MET A 380 -2.68 -16.99 17.52
N VAL A 381 -2.18 -15.77 17.69
CA VAL A 381 -0.78 -15.55 18.11
C VAL A 381 -0.52 -16.12 19.51
N SER A 382 0.73 -16.48 19.82
CA SER A 382 1.07 -17.16 21.08
C SER A 382 1.10 -16.25 22.32
N ASP A 383 1.31 -14.94 22.17
CA ASP A 383 1.43 -14.02 23.32
C ASP A 383 0.08 -13.63 23.94
N LEU A 384 -1.04 -13.96 23.27
CA LEU A 384 -2.39 -13.78 23.80
C LEU A 384 -2.71 -14.81 24.88
N LYS A 385 -2.95 -14.37 26.11
CA LYS A 385 -3.42 -15.26 27.18
C LYS A 385 -4.89 -15.60 26.98
N SER A 386 -5.30 -16.77 27.46
CA SER A 386 -6.69 -17.25 27.29
C SER A 386 -7.75 -16.37 27.95
N ASP A 387 -7.40 -15.59 28.98
CA ASP A 387 -8.26 -14.61 29.65
C ASP A 387 -8.33 -13.24 28.94
N GLU A 388 -7.44 -13.01 27.98
CA GLU A 388 -7.42 -11.83 27.10
C GLU A 388 -8.23 -12.06 25.80
N ILE A 389 -8.52 -13.33 25.44
CA ILE A 389 -9.30 -13.70 24.25
C ILE A 389 -10.81 -13.57 24.52
N LEU A 390 -11.40 -12.45 24.14
CA LEU A 390 -12.83 -12.17 24.32
C LEU A 390 -13.76 -13.09 23.51
N ASP A 391 -13.32 -13.63 22.37
CA ASP A 391 -14.09 -14.62 21.59
C ASP A 391 -14.52 -15.84 22.44
N LEU A 392 -13.70 -16.27 23.41
CA LEU A 392 -14.04 -17.37 24.34
C LEU A 392 -15.14 -16.96 25.33
N GLY A 393 -15.19 -15.68 25.71
CA GLY A 393 -16.24 -15.12 26.56
C GLY A 393 -17.61 -15.10 25.89
N LEU A 394 -17.66 -14.94 24.56
CA LEU A 394 -18.91 -14.93 23.79
C LEU A 394 -19.72 -16.23 23.93
N MET A 395 -19.04 -17.37 24.10
CA MET A 395 -19.68 -18.68 24.32
C MET A 395 -20.55 -18.72 25.59
N GLY A 396 -20.29 -17.84 26.56
CA GLY A 396 -21.02 -17.75 27.82
C GLY A 396 -22.20 -16.77 27.83
N LEU A 397 -22.43 -16.03 26.74
CA LEU A 397 -23.50 -15.03 26.65
C LEU A 397 -24.86 -15.65 26.33
N ASP A 398 -25.94 -14.97 26.72
CA ASP A 398 -27.32 -15.45 26.51
C ASP A 398 -27.72 -15.40 25.02
N GLN A 399 -27.59 -16.54 24.36
CA GLN A 399 -27.92 -16.74 22.95
C GLN A 399 -29.42 -16.58 22.62
N SER A 400 -30.29 -16.39 23.63
CA SER A 400 -31.71 -16.08 23.41
C SER A 400 -32.00 -14.59 23.22
N MET A 401 -31.02 -13.72 23.50
CA MET A 401 -31.18 -12.28 23.30
C MET A 401 -31.26 -11.90 21.81
N PRO A 402 -32.09 -10.93 21.42
CA PRO A 402 -32.04 -10.33 20.08
C PRO A 402 -30.63 -9.83 19.76
N GLY A 403 -30.16 -10.09 18.53
CA GLY A 403 -28.81 -9.72 18.09
C GLY A 403 -27.77 -10.84 18.24
N ALA A 404 -27.92 -11.76 19.19
CA ALA A 404 -26.94 -12.83 19.45
C ALA A 404 -26.63 -13.69 18.21
N HIS A 405 -27.65 -13.98 17.40
CA HIS A 405 -27.50 -14.76 16.16
C HIS A 405 -26.55 -14.11 15.13
N TYR A 406 -26.39 -12.79 15.16
CA TYR A 406 -25.51 -12.04 14.27
C TYR A 406 -24.11 -11.79 14.88
N ILE A 407 -23.76 -12.51 15.95
CA ILE A 407 -22.41 -12.55 16.53
C ILE A 407 -21.83 -13.93 16.25
N VAL A 408 -20.64 -14.00 15.65
CA VAL A 408 -19.98 -15.29 15.50
C VAL A 408 -19.50 -15.80 16.87
N SER A 409 -20.04 -16.93 17.30
CA SER A 409 -19.60 -17.62 18.52
C SER A 409 -18.71 -18.82 18.17
N PRO A 410 -17.61 -19.07 18.89
CA PRO A 410 -16.82 -20.29 18.71
C PRO A 410 -17.66 -21.56 18.95
N LEU A 411 -17.39 -22.59 18.16
CA LEU A 411 -18.05 -23.91 18.25
C LEU A 411 -17.32 -24.86 19.22
N ASP A 412 -16.01 -24.69 19.35
CA ASP A 412 -15.07 -25.50 20.12
C ASP A 412 -13.72 -24.74 20.18
N SER A 413 -12.92 -24.97 21.22
CA SER A 413 -11.63 -24.32 21.43
C SER A 413 -10.59 -25.29 21.97
N PHE A 414 -9.35 -25.19 21.49
CA PHE A 414 -8.24 -26.04 21.92
C PHE A 414 -6.90 -25.30 21.77
N SER A 415 -5.84 -25.81 22.39
CA SER A 415 -4.49 -25.24 22.28
C SER A 415 -3.62 -26.11 21.36
N VAL A 416 -2.72 -25.49 20.61
CA VAL A 416 -1.69 -26.16 19.80
C VAL A 416 -0.32 -25.72 20.26
N GLU A 417 0.52 -26.70 20.62
CA GLU A 417 1.93 -26.48 20.89
C GLU A 417 2.70 -26.31 19.57
N GLY A 418 3.34 -25.16 19.40
CA GLY A 418 4.06 -24.80 18.18
C GLY A 418 5.53 -24.42 18.43
N PRO A 419 6.30 -24.24 17.35
CA PRO A 419 7.68 -23.73 17.44
C PRO A 419 7.75 -22.30 18.01
N ASN A 420 6.64 -21.56 17.95
CA ASN A 420 6.53 -20.15 18.32
C ASN A 420 5.80 -19.94 19.67
N GLY A 421 5.47 -21.03 20.36
CA GLY A 421 4.78 -21.03 21.66
C GLY A 421 3.46 -21.83 21.64
N THR A 422 2.60 -21.59 22.63
CA THR A 422 1.29 -22.25 22.78
C THR A 422 0.22 -21.36 22.17
N HIS A 423 -0.39 -21.81 21.07
CA HIS A 423 -1.39 -21.03 20.33
C HIS A 423 -2.80 -21.49 20.69
N GLN A 424 -3.67 -20.56 21.12
CA GLN A 424 -5.09 -20.88 21.23
C GLN A 424 -5.73 -20.95 19.85
N CYS A 425 -6.61 -21.93 19.66
CA CYS A 425 -7.30 -22.20 18.41
C CYS A 425 -8.80 -22.19 18.64
N LEU A 426 -9.52 -21.40 17.86
CA LEU A 426 -10.98 -21.27 17.90
C LEU A 426 -11.55 -21.87 16.62
N THR A 427 -12.48 -22.81 16.76
CA THR A 427 -13.30 -23.26 15.64
C THR A 427 -14.54 -22.39 15.54
N LEU A 428 -14.87 -21.97 14.33
CA LEU A 428 -15.94 -21.04 13.99
C LEU A 428 -16.77 -21.66 12.85
N PRO A 429 -18.05 -21.31 12.70
CA PRO A 429 -18.76 -21.59 11.46
C PRO A 429 -18.05 -20.93 10.27
N PRO A 430 -17.97 -21.56 9.09
CA PRO A 430 -17.43 -20.91 7.90
C PRO A 430 -18.39 -19.83 7.42
N LEU A 431 -17.87 -18.65 7.09
CA LEU A 431 -18.65 -17.46 6.72
C LEU A 431 -18.35 -17.00 5.28
N GLY A 432 -19.20 -16.10 4.77
CA GLY A 432 -19.07 -15.47 3.45
C GLY A 432 -18.11 -14.27 3.42
N PRO A 433 -18.05 -13.55 2.29
CA PRO A 433 -17.22 -12.35 2.15
C PRO A 433 -17.72 -11.20 3.02
N CYS A 434 -16.79 -10.30 3.41
CA CYS A 434 -17.12 -9.10 4.17
C CYS A 434 -18.11 -8.19 3.41
N VAL A 435 -19.07 -7.66 4.16
CA VAL A 435 -19.97 -6.58 3.74
C VAL A 435 -19.11 -5.40 3.31
N SER A 436 -19.09 -5.07 2.03
CA SER A 436 -18.19 -4.07 1.47
C SER A 436 -18.83 -3.34 0.29
N PRO A 437 -18.40 -2.11 -0.02
CA PRO A 437 -19.00 -1.22 -1.04
C PRO A 437 -19.05 -1.75 -2.48
N ARG A 438 -18.62 -3.00 -2.73
CA ARG A 438 -18.54 -3.60 -4.07
C ARG A 438 -19.30 -4.91 -4.24
N LEU A 439 -19.82 -5.50 -3.15
CA LEU A 439 -20.47 -6.81 -3.19
C LEU A 439 -21.78 -6.79 -4.02
N TRP A 440 -22.44 -5.64 -4.09
CA TRP A 440 -23.79 -5.47 -4.67
C TRP A 440 -23.81 -4.97 -6.12
N MET A 441 -22.67 -4.59 -6.69
CA MET A 441 -22.56 -4.25 -8.13
C MET A 441 -22.92 -5.43 -9.06
N ARG A 442 -23.14 -6.62 -8.48
CA ARG A 442 -23.56 -7.87 -9.14
C ARG A 442 -25.05 -8.21 -8.94
N LEU A 443 -25.83 -7.36 -8.26
CA LEU A 443 -27.27 -7.58 -8.06
C LEU A 443 -28.10 -6.92 -9.16
N GLU A 444 -28.96 -7.71 -9.80
CA GLU A 444 -29.78 -7.28 -10.95
C GLU A 444 -30.90 -6.28 -10.59
N LYS A 445 -31.26 -6.19 -9.30
CA LYS A 445 -32.34 -5.33 -8.78
C LYS A 445 -31.76 -4.20 -7.92
N ASP A 446 -32.62 -3.30 -7.46
CA ASP A 446 -32.24 -2.30 -6.45
C ASP A 446 -31.97 -3.01 -5.11
N PRO A 447 -30.77 -2.93 -4.53
CA PRO A 447 -30.42 -3.64 -3.31
C PRO A 447 -30.90 -2.91 -2.03
N ALA A 448 -31.48 -1.72 -2.11
CA ALA A 448 -31.73 -0.85 -0.93
C ALA A 448 -32.42 -1.56 0.25
N ALA A 449 -33.42 -2.40 0.02
CA ALA A 449 -34.09 -3.16 1.08
C ALA A 449 -33.17 -4.20 1.77
N VAL A 450 -32.27 -4.83 1.01
CA VAL A 450 -31.28 -5.80 1.52
C VAL A 450 -30.16 -5.06 2.27
N LEU A 451 -29.74 -3.90 1.77
CA LEU A 451 -28.75 -3.05 2.46
C LEU A 451 -29.28 -2.50 3.79
N ARG A 452 -30.54 -2.03 3.83
CA ARG A 452 -31.19 -1.65 5.10
C ARG A 452 -31.34 -2.83 6.05
N LYS A 453 -31.58 -4.04 5.54
CA LYS A 453 -31.62 -5.27 6.34
C LYS A 453 -30.24 -5.61 6.94
N PHE A 454 -29.15 -5.49 6.18
CA PHE A 454 -27.80 -5.66 6.73
C PHE A 454 -27.48 -4.60 7.78
N ALA A 455 -27.71 -3.32 7.48
CA ALA A 455 -27.57 -2.21 8.42
C ALA A 455 -28.33 -2.45 9.75
N TYR A 456 -29.54 -3.00 9.66
CA TYR A 456 -30.36 -3.37 10.81
C TYR A 456 -29.71 -4.51 11.59
N GLN A 457 -29.28 -5.58 10.92
CA GLN A 457 -28.57 -6.71 11.54
C GLN A 457 -27.26 -6.28 12.22
N THR A 458 -26.46 -5.38 11.63
CA THR A 458 -25.27 -4.79 12.28
C THR A 458 -25.64 -4.07 13.56
N THR A 459 -26.73 -3.30 13.55
CA THR A 459 -27.17 -2.57 14.73
C THR A 459 -27.73 -3.53 15.79
N GLN A 460 -28.41 -4.61 15.41
CA GLN A 460 -28.86 -5.66 16.34
C GLN A 460 -27.68 -6.37 17.00
N ALA A 461 -26.64 -6.69 16.24
CA ALA A 461 -25.41 -7.26 16.74
C ALA A 461 -24.73 -6.31 17.75
N LEU A 462 -24.64 -5.02 17.44
CA LEU A 462 -24.03 -4.02 18.33
C LEU A 462 -24.84 -3.80 19.61
N ASP A 463 -26.18 -3.74 19.51
CA ASP A 463 -27.08 -3.64 20.68
C ASP A 463 -26.89 -4.82 21.64
N PHE A 464 -26.71 -6.04 21.11
CA PHE A 464 -26.37 -7.22 21.91
C PHE A 464 -25.01 -7.08 22.60
N LEU A 465 -23.96 -6.66 21.88
CA LEU A 465 -22.62 -6.46 22.46
C LEU A 465 -22.65 -5.41 23.59
N HIS A 466 -23.31 -4.27 23.35
CA HIS A 466 -23.40 -3.18 24.32
C HIS A 466 -24.20 -3.57 25.57
N LYS A 467 -25.28 -4.34 25.41
CA LYS A 467 -26.03 -4.91 26.54
C LYS A 467 -25.21 -5.91 27.36
N ASN A 468 -24.25 -6.59 26.73
CA ASN A 468 -23.27 -7.45 27.40
C ASN A 468 -21.98 -6.71 27.81
N GLN A 469 -21.94 -5.37 27.70
CA GLN A 469 -20.83 -4.48 28.09
C GLN A 469 -19.53 -4.71 27.31
N ILE A 470 -19.64 -5.11 26.04
CA ILE A 470 -18.54 -5.34 25.11
C ILE A 470 -18.55 -4.24 24.03
N CYS A 471 -17.38 -3.63 23.80
CA CYS A 471 -17.10 -2.67 22.74
C CYS A 471 -16.37 -3.38 21.59
N HIS A 472 -16.59 -2.98 20.32
CA HIS A 472 -15.89 -3.55 19.16
C HIS A 472 -14.73 -2.62 18.71
N GLY A 473 -13.51 -3.14 18.70
CA GLY A 473 -12.28 -2.35 18.44
C GLY A 473 -11.32 -3.03 17.46
N GLY A 474 -10.13 -2.44 17.34
CA GLY A 474 -8.98 -2.91 16.55
C GLY A 474 -7.67 -2.31 17.12
N HIS A 475 -6.54 -2.54 16.46
CA HIS A 475 -5.30 -1.74 16.55
C HIS A 475 -4.69 -1.59 15.14
N PRO A 476 -4.17 -0.41 14.77
CA PRO A 476 -3.10 -0.30 13.79
C PRO A 476 -1.74 -0.52 14.50
N GLU A 477 -0.84 -1.27 13.86
CA GLU A 477 0.58 -1.32 14.25
C GLU A 477 1.50 -1.07 13.04
N GLU A 478 2.69 -0.55 13.33
CA GLU A 478 3.74 -0.19 12.36
C GLU A 478 5.03 -1.03 12.56
N VAL A 479 5.99 -0.89 11.62
CA VAL A 479 7.46 -1.14 11.74
C VAL A 479 8.04 -2.46 11.15
N GLN A 480 9.36 -2.44 10.87
CA GLN A 480 10.21 -3.31 10.01
C GLN A 480 11.53 -3.73 10.74
N VAL A 481 12.41 -4.69 10.35
CA VAL A 481 12.55 -5.73 9.28
C VAL A 481 13.72 -6.67 9.67
N GLN A 482 13.76 -7.94 9.21
CA GLN A 482 14.97 -8.77 9.00
C GLN A 482 14.62 -10.14 8.33
N THR A 483 15.52 -11.08 7.95
CA THR A 483 16.99 -11.27 8.08
C THR A 483 17.71 -11.26 6.70
N LYS A 484 18.87 -11.94 6.48
CA LYS A 484 19.76 -11.66 5.31
C LYS A 484 20.68 -12.78 4.75
N LEU A 485 20.73 -13.99 5.32
CA LEU A 485 21.95 -14.84 5.25
C LEU A 485 21.85 -16.25 4.60
N GLY A 486 20.68 -16.74 4.20
CA GLY A 486 20.58 -17.92 3.32
C GLY A 486 20.99 -19.26 3.93
N GLU A 487 20.66 -19.50 5.20
CA GLU A 487 20.71 -20.84 5.80
C GLU A 487 19.36 -21.59 5.54
N GLY A 488 19.08 -22.65 6.31
CA GLY A 488 17.80 -23.37 6.22
C GLY A 488 16.60 -22.52 6.66
N LEU A 489 15.37 -23.02 6.56
CA LEU A 489 14.25 -22.31 7.17
C LEU A 489 14.24 -22.57 8.69
N PRO A 490 14.13 -21.54 9.54
CA PRO A 490 13.90 -21.75 10.97
C PRO A 490 12.64 -22.59 11.18
N ALA A 491 12.62 -23.44 12.21
CA ALA A 491 11.41 -24.20 12.54
C ALA A 491 10.21 -23.31 12.87
N SER A 492 10.46 -22.06 13.26
CA SER A 492 9.46 -21.00 13.47
C SER A 492 8.79 -20.49 12.19
N SER A 493 9.43 -20.68 11.02
CA SER A 493 8.97 -20.16 9.72
C SER A 493 8.19 -21.22 8.93
N PRO A 494 7.09 -20.84 8.25
CA PRO A 494 6.35 -21.75 7.39
C PRO A 494 7.15 -22.06 6.12
N ARG A 495 6.98 -23.27 5.58
CA ARG A 495 7.67 -23.73 4.37
C ARG A 495 7.23 -22.96 3.11
N TYR A 496 6.03 -22.41 3.15
CA TYR A 496 5.39 -21.58 2.11
C TYR A 496 4.24 -20.82 2.77
N LEU A 497 3.86 -19.67 2.21
CA LEU A 497 2.62 -18.98 2.57
C LEU A 497 1.49 -19.40 1.61
N VAL A 498 0.25 -19.33 2.10
CA VAL A 498 -0.94 -19.76 1.35
C VAL A 498 -1.80 -18.54 1.10
N GLN A 499 -2.02 -18.22 -0.18
CA GLN A 499 -2.92 -17.12 -0.54
C GLN A 499 -4.32 -17.42 0.01
N PRO A 500 -4.98 -16.48 0.72
CA PRO A 500 -6.37 -16.63 1.11
C PRO A 500 -7.25 -16.94 -0.10
N ALA A 501 -8.25 -17.81 0.09
CA ALA A 501 -9.22 -18.10 -0.94
C ALA A 501 -9.96 -16.82 -1.36
N ASP A 502 -10.09 -16.56 -2.66
CA ASP A 502 -10.81 -15.39 -3.19
C ASP A 502 -12.34 -15.57 -3.05
N ILE A 503 -12.83 -15.42 -1.82
CA ILE A 503 -14.25 -15.47 -1.48
C ILE A 503 -15.05 -14.32 -2.12
N SER A 504 -14.39 -13.30 -2.69
CA SER A 504 -15.06 -12.23 -3.45
C SER A 504 -15.62 -12.71 -4.80
N ARG A 505 -15.32 -13.95 -5.22
CA ARG A 505 -15.84 -14.60 -6.44
C ARG A 505 -16.98 -15.60 -6.20
N LEU A 506 -17.46 -15.74 -4.96
CA LEU A 506 -18.67 -16.52 -4.69
C LEU A 506 -19.85 -15.97 -5.50
N GLY A 507 -20.60 -16.87 -6.15
CA GLY A 507 -21.81 -16.55 -6.90
C GLY A 507 -22.93 -16.04 -5.99
N ASN A 508 -23.86 -15.27 -6.54
CA ASN A 508 -24.98 -14.69 -5.80
C ASN A 508 -25.84 -15.77 -5.10
N GLU A 509 -25.87 -16.99 -5.63
CA GLU A 509 -26.54 -18.17 -5.11
C GLU A 509 -25.94 -18.72 -3.80
N PHE A 510 -24.74 -18.26 -3.41
CA PHE A 510 -24.07 -18.60 -2.15
C PHE A 510 -24.10 -17.46 -1.12
N LEU A 511 -24.69 -16.30 -1.47
CA LEU A 511 -24.86 -15.17 -0.55
C LEU A 511 -26.24 -15.24 0.12
N THR A 512 -26.27 -15.04 1.43
CA THR A 512 -27.51 -14.93 2.22
C THR A 512 -27.84 -13.46 2.52
N GLU A 513 -29.08 -13.19 2.89
CA GLU A 513 -29.49 -11.89 3.46
C GLU A 513 -29.23 -11.83 4.99
N GLU A 514 -28.12 -12.42 5.44
CA GLU A 514 -27.73 -12.51 6.84
C GLU A 514 -26.24 -12.18 6.97
N ILE A 515 -25.91 -11.30 7.92
CA ILE A 515 -24.54 -10.91 8.24
C ILE A 515 -24.22 -11.21 9.70
N CYS A 516 -22.93 -11.33 10.02
CA CYS A 516 -22.44 -11.41 11.39
C CYS A 516 -21.34 -10.38 11.61
N ILE A 517 -21.28 -9.81 12.81
CA ILE A 517 -20.05 -9.16 13.31
C ILE A 517 -19.06 -10.28 13.68
N ILE A 518 -17.81 -10.08 13.30
CA ILE A 518 -16.70 -11.01 13.45
C ILE A 518 -15.46 -10.29 13.98
N ASP A 519 -14.47 -11.09 14.37
CA ASP A 519 -13.17 -10.65 14.86
C ASP A 519 -13.24 -9.77 16.12
N PHE A 520 -13.31 -10.43 17.27
CA PHE A 520 -13.42 -9.82 18.59
C PHE A 520 -12.08 -9.78 19.35
N GLY A 521 -10.95 -10.02 18.64
CA GLY A 521 -9.62 -10.05 19.25
C GLY A 521 -9.20 -8.74 19.92
N GLU A 522 -9.86 -7.64 19.52
CA GLU A 522 -9.57 -6.26 19.88
C GLU A 522 -10.78 -5.56 20.54
N SER A 523 -11.79 -6.35 20.88
CA SER A 523 -12.88 -5.89 21.72
C SER A 523 -12.39 -5.60 23.13
N PHE A 524 -13.18 -4.85 23.90
CA PHE A 524 -12.88 -4.61 25.31
C PHE A 524 -14.17 -4.49 26.14
N LYS A 525 -14.03 -4.63 27.46
CA LYS A 525 -15.13 -4.43 28.41
C LYS A 525 -15.27 -2.95 28.72
N PHE A 526 -16.48 -2.44 28.83
CA PHE A 526 -16.74 -1.02 29.13
C PHE A 526 -16.03 -0.52 30.41
N SER A 527 -15.78 -1.41 31.38
CA SER A 527 -15.07 -1.11 32.63
C SER A 527 -13.54 -1.09 32.51
N SER A 528 -12.98 -1.33 31.33
CA SER A 528 -11.54 -1.47 31.09
C SER A 528 -11.20 -1.08 29.65
N PRO A 529 -11.38 0.21 29.26
CA PRO A 529 -10.99 0.70 27.94
C PRO A 529 -9.46 0.58 27.74
N PRO A 530 -8.99 0.32 26.50
CA PRO A 530 -7.57 0.32 26.16
C PRO A 530 -7.00 1.74 26.08
N GLU A 531 -5.67 1.86 26.08
CA GLU A 531 -4.99 3.16 25.88
C GLU A 531 -5.14 3.67 24.44
N ASN A 532 -5.21 2.77 23.45
CA ASN A 532 -5.41 3.08 22.04
C ASN A 532 -6.62 2.32 21.50
N LEU A 533 -7.35 2.95 20.57
CA LEU A 533 -8.51 2.37 19.90
C LEU A 533 -8.26 2.32 18.39
N GLY A 534 -8.10 1.13 17.82
CA GLY A 534 -7.87 0.92 16.39
C GLY A 534 -9.10 0.52 15.60
N ILE A 535 -10.24 1.13 15.93
CA ILE A 535 -11.19 1.49 14.87
C ILE A 535 -10.37 2.30 13.82
N PRO A 536 -10.48 2.02 12.50
CA PRO A 536 -9.69 2.74 11.49
C PRO A 536 -9.92 4.25 11.57
N GLU A 537 -8.90 5.06 11.26
CA GLU A 537 -8.89 6.50 11.57
C GLU A 537 -10.11 7.26 11.04
N ASN A 538 -10.55 6.94 9.82
CA ASN A 538 -11.74 7.53 9.18
C ASN A 538 -13.10 7.06 9.77
N TYR A 539 -13.09 6.19 10.78
CA TYR A 539 -14.24 5.77 11.59
C TYR A 539 -14.07 6.18 13.07
N LEU A 540 -12.98 6.87 13.45
CA LEU A 540 -12.80 7.40 14.80
C LEU A 540 -13.65 8.66 15.04
N PRO A 541 -14.18 8.85 16.27
CA PRO A 541 -14.81 10.12 16.65
C PRO A 541 -13.77 11.22 16.91
N PRO A 542 -14.10 12.52 16.70
CA PRO A 542 -13.18 13.64 16.90
C PRO A 542 -12.47 13.68 18.25
N GLY A 543 -13.15 13.27 19.33
CA GLY A 543 -12.56 13.24 20.67
C GLY A 543 -11.38 12.29 20.81
N VAL A 544 -11.34 11.19 20.04
CA VAL A 544 -10.20 10.26 20.03
C VAL A 544 -9.07 10.84 19.15
N LEU A 545 -9.39 11.40 17.99
CA LEU A 545 -8.43 12.08 17.11
C LEU A 545 -7.73 13.30 17.77
N LEU A 546 -8.41 13.95 18.71
CA LEU A 546 -7.92 15.10 19.50
C LEU A 546 -7.37 14.70 20.88
N GLU A 547 -7.15 13.40 21.13
CA GLU A 547 -6.57 12.86 22.37
C GLU A 547 -7.25 13.44 23.62
N CYS A 548 -8.59 13.48 23.60
CA CYS A 548 -9.36 13.95 24.75
C CYS A 548 -9.41 12.87 25.85
N PRO A 549 -9.23 13.24 27.13
CA PRO A 549 -9.43 12.33 28.25
C PRO A 549 -10.81 11.67 28.19
N ASP A 550 -10.87 10.39 28.56
CA ASP A 550 -12.09 9.58 28.60
C ASP A 550 -12.88 9.49 27.27
N ALA A 551 -12.25 9.81 26.13
CA ALA A 551 -12.89 9.74 24.81
C ALA A 551 -13.12 8.30 24.30
N ILE A 552 -12.34 7.33 24.78
CA ILE A 552 -12.47 5.92 24.41
C ILE A 552 -13.56 5.25 25.25
N GLY A 553 -14.56 4.65 24.59
CA GLY A 553 -15.71 4.01 25.21
C GLY A 553 -16.80 3.65 24.20
N PRO A 554 -17.96 3.12 24.64
CA PRO A 554 -19.00 2.57 23.76
C PRO A 554 -19.60 3.55 22.73
N ALA A 555 -19.47 4.85 22.97
CA ALA A 555 -19.87 5.86 22.01
C ALA A 555 -18.99 5.87 20.73
N CYS A 556 -17.78 5.31 20.78
CA CYS A 556 -16.92 5.15 19.61
C CYS A 556 -17.54 4.18 18.61
N ASP A 557 -18.05 3.02 19.06
CA ASP A 557 -18.78 2.08 18.22
C ASP A 557 -20.01 2.72 17.57
N LEU A 558 -20.69 3.64 18.27
CA LEU A 558 -21.86 4.34 17.73
C LEU A 558 -21.47 5.33 16.61
N TRP A 559 -20.29 5.95 16.71
CA TRP A 559 -19.73 6.79 15.64
C TRP A 559 -19.29 5.94 14.45
N ALA A 560 -18.55 4.86 14.70
CA ALA A 560 -18.13 3.91 13.66
C ALA A 560 -19.33 3.22 13.00
N LEU A 561 -20.40 2.93 13.74
CA LEU A 561 -21.68 2.48 13.22
C LEU A 561 -22.30 3.53 12.30
N GLY A 562 -22.26 4.83 12.64
CA GLY A 562 -22.69 5.90 11.74
C GLY A 562 -21.96 5.86 10.38
N CYS A 563 -20.63 5.77 10.39
CA CYS A 563 -19.84 5.62 9.17
C CYS A 563 -20.16 4.33 8.41
N THR A 564 -20.34 3.22 9.13
CA THR A 564 -20.64 1.89 8.57
C THR A 564 -22.05 1.84 7.96
N LEU A 565 -23.06 2.46 8.59
CA LEU A 565 -24.42 2.57 8.07
C LEU A 565 -24.45 3.41 6.78
N PHE A 566 -23.66 4.49 6.73
CA PHE A 566 -23.47 5.25 5.50
C PHE A 566 -22.85 4.40 4.40
N GLU A 567 -21.73 3.72 4.66
CA GLU A 567 -21.04 2.90 3.67
C GLU A 567 -21.87 1.71 3.19
N ILE A 568 -22.55 0.99 4.10
CA ILE A 568 -23.46 -0.11 3.78
C ILE A 568 -24.59 0.37 2.86
N ARG A 569 -25.02 1.63 2.96
CA ARG A 569 -26.14 2.14 2.16
C ARG A 569 -25.69 2.82 0.86
N GLU A 570 -24.69 3.69 0.91
CA GLU A 570 -24.25 4.53 -0.22
C GLU A 570 -23.06 3.95 -1.00
N GLN A 571 -22.52 2.81 -0.59
CA GLN A 571 -21.43 2.10 -1.29
C GLN A 571 -20.13 2.89 -1.44
N LEU A 572 -19.94 3.87 -0.58
CA LEU A 572 -18.72 4.67 -0.44
C LEU A 572 -18.55 5.00 1.06
N PRO A 573 -17.32 5.02 1.60
CA PRO A 573 -17.07 5.57 2.93
C PRO A 573 -17.56 7.02 3.03
N LEU A 574 -18.07 7.41 4.19
CA LEU A 574 -18.50 8.79 4.44
C LEU A 574 -17.33 9.78 4.30
N PHE A 575 -16.19 9.42 4.87
CA PHE A 575 -14.93 10.13 4.78
C PHE A 575 -14.03 9.42 3.76
N TYR A 576 -14.18 9.78 2.49
CA TYR A 576 -13.52 9.15 1.35
C TYR A 576 -12.40 10.04 0.80
N MET A 577 -11.24 9.44 0.48
CA MET A 577 -10.03 10.13 -0.02
C MET A 577 -9.41 11.17 0.93
N ILE A 578 -9.78 11.14 2.21
CA ILE A 578 -9.13 11.92 3.27
C ILE A 578 -7.97 11.09 3.83
N TYR A 579 -6.78 11.69 3.92
CA TYR A 579 -5.53 11.03 4.31
C TYR A 579 -4.78 11.77 5.43
N ASP A 580 -5.40 12.81 5.97
CA ASP A 580 -4.84 13.69 6.98
C ASP A 580 -5.86 13.92 8.11
N LYS A 581 -5.37 13.96 9.35
CA LYS A 581 -6.21 14.06 10.55
C LYS A 581 -6.94 15.41 10.63
N ASP A 582 -6.28 16.49 10.24
CA ASP A 582 -6.83 17.82 10.30
C ASP A 582 -7.86 18.04 9.17
N GLU A 583 -7.62 17.49 7.98
CA GLU A 583 -8.64 17.43 6.92
C GLU A 583 -9.87 16.59 7.33
N LEU A 584 -9.66 15.48 8.05
CA LEU A 584 -10.75 14.65 8.59
C LEU A 584 -11.58 15.40 9.63
N LEU A 585 -10.93 16.06 10.60
CA LEU A 585 -11.58 16.92 11.59
C LEU A 585 -12.32 18.09 10.92
N ALA A 586 -11.76 18.63 9.84
CA ALA A 586 -12.36 19.72 9.08
C ALA A 586 -13.66 19.29 8.38
N GLU A 587 -13.67 18.16 7.68
CA GLU A 587 -14.88 17.62 7.05
C GLU A 587 -15.91 17.15 8.10
N MET A 588 -15.48 16.61 9.23
CA MET A 588 -16.37 16.32 10.37
C MET A 588 -17.06 17.59 10.88
N ALA A 589 -16.33 18.70 11.04
CA ALA A 589 -16.89 19.99 11.47
C ALA A 589 -17.76 20.66 10.39
N ARG A 590 -17.41 20.47 9.11
CA ARG A 590 -18.19 20.95 7.95
C ARG A 590 -19.55 20.26 7.86
N LEU A 591 -19.59 18.93 8.02
CA LEU A 591 -20.82 18.13 7.90
C LEU A 591 -21.72 18.21 9.13
N PHE A 592 -21.15 18.24 10.34
CA PHE A 592 -21.90 18.09 11.60
C PHE A 592 -21.88 19.34 12.51
N GLY A 593 -21.21 20.41 12.09
CA GLY A 593 -21.15 21.70 12.78
C GLY A 593 -19.87 21.89 13.61
N LYS A 594 -19.73 23.08 14.23
CA LYS A 594 -18.54 23.40 15.04
C LYS A 594 -18.36 22.40 16.19
N LEU A 595 -17.12 21.91 16.38
CA LEU A 595 -16.75 21.06 17.53
C LEU A 595 -17.00 21.81 18.87
N PRO A 596 -17.18 21.10 20.00
CA PRO A 596 -17.27 21.71 21.32
C PRO A 596 -16.07 22.64 21.59
N GLU A 597 -16.28 23.76 22.29
CA GLU A 597 -15.25 24.81 22.43
C GLU A 597 -13.91 24.30 22.99
N ASP A 598 -13.93 23.35 23.94
CA ASP A 598 -12.71 22.75 24.51
C ASP A 598 -11.93 21.89 23.49
N TRP A 599 -12.63 21.32 22.50
CA TRP A 599 -12.03 20.54 21.41
C TRP A 599 -11.59 21.48 20.26
N TRP A 600 -12.40 22.49 19.95
CA TRP A 600 -12.09 23.53 18.99
C TRP A 600 -10.82 24.32 19.38
N ALA A 601 -10.66 24.64 20.67
CA ALA A 601 -9.48 25.32 21.19
C ALA A 601 -8.20 24.46 21.11
N LYS A 602 -8.31 23.14 21.26
CA LYS A 602 -7.19 22.18 21.11
C LYS A 602 -6.74 22.01 19.66
N TRP A 603 -7.63 22.18 18.69
CA TRP A 603 -7.33 21.94 17.28
C TRP A 603 -6.64 23.16 16.67
N GLU A 604 -5.30 23.14 16.60
CA GLU A 604 -4.49 24.27 16.14
C GLU A 604 -4.66 24.55 14.64
N ALA A 605 -4.67 23.51 13.79
CA ALA A 605 -4.78 23.63 12.34
C ALA A 605 -6.15 24.13 11.84
N ARG A 606 -7.16 24.27 12.72
CA ARG A 606 -8.52 24.73 12.37
C ARG A 606 -8.55 26.01 11.55
N GLU A 607 -7.58 26.91 11.77
CA GLU A 607 -7.53 28.25 11.16
C GLU A 607 -7.15 28.21 9.67
N GLU A 608 -6.71 27.05 9.17
CA GLU A 608 -6.54 26.77 7.73
C GLU A 608 -7.86 26.42 7.03
N TYR A 609 -8.88 26.02 7.80
CA TYR A 609 -10.16 25.51 7.29
C TYR A 609 -11.35 26.43 7.62
N PHE A 610 -11.30 27.13 8.76
CA PHE A 610 -12.39 27.93 9.30
C PHE A 610 -11.94 29.33 9.74
N ASP A 611 -12.80 30.33 9.53
CA ASP A 611 -12.61 31.68 10.07
C ASP A 611 -12.87 31.75 11.59
N ALA A 612 -12.67 32.93 12.16
CA ALA A 612 -12.84 33.18 13.60
C ALA A 612 -14.28 32.95 14.11
N ASP A 613 -15.28 33.00 13.23
CA ASP A 613 -16.69 32.71 13.56
C ASP A 613 -17.04 31.21 13.34
N GLY A 614 -16.08 30.40 12.89
CA GLY A 614 -16.24 28.97 12.63
C GLY A 614 -16.83 28.65 11.25
N LYS A 615 -16.73 29.56 10.28
CA LYS A 615 -17.23 29.37 8.91
C LYS A 615 -16.13 28.88 7.98
N TRP A 616 -16.46 27.92 7.11
CA TRP A 616 -15.57 27.33 6.11
C TRP A 616 -14.92 28.38 5.20
N LEU A 617 -13.60 28.23 4.96
CA LEU A 617 -12.77 29.18 4.22
C LEU A 617 -12.63 28.90 2.72
N ARG A 618 -12.82 27.66 2.25
CA ARG A 618 -12.63 27.32 0.83
C ARG A 618 -13.87 27.69 0.00
N ASP A 619 -13.66 28.30 -1.17
CA ASP A 619 -14.72 28.60 -2.15
C ASP A 619 -15.20 27.30 -2.83
N GLU A 620 -16.09 26.57 -2.16
CA GLU A 620 -16.74 25.34 -2.63
C GLU A 620 -18.27 25.47 -2.53
N GLU A 621 -19.01 24.61 -3.24
CA GLU A 621 -20.47 24.55 -3.14
C GLU A 621 -20.94 24.22 -1.71
N ASP A 622 -22.19 24.60 -1.37
CA ASP A 622 -22.85 24.20 -0.13
C ASP A 622 -22.81 22.67 0.01
N TRP A 623 -21.94 22.16 0.88
CA TRP A 623 -21.71 20.74 1.10
C TRP A 623 -22.34 20.32 2.43
N SER A 624 -23.33 19.45 2.37
CA SER A 624 -24.02 18.89 3.52
C SER A 624 -24.26 17.40 3.36
N LEU A 625 -24.71 16.75 4.42
CA LEU A 625 -25.06 15.33 4.38
C LEU A 625 -26.23 15.05 3.41
N GLU A 626 -27.21 15.95 3.29
CA GLU A 626 -28.26 15.86 2.28
C GLU A 626 -27.71 15.96 0.86
N VAL A 627 -26.71 16.84 0.63
CA VAL A 627 -26.07 16.96 -0.68
C VAL A 627 -25.29 15.68 -1.01
N ALA A 628 -24.55 15.12 -0.06
CA ALA A 628 -23.88 13.82 -0.21
C ALA A 628 -24.87 12.69 -0.55
N LEU A 629 -25.96 12.55 0.24
CA LEU A 629 -27.01 11.55 0.03
C LEU A 629 -27.87 11.79 -1.24
N SER A 630 -27.81 12.99 -1.83
CA SER A 630 -28.51 13.32 -3.07
C SER A 630 -27.79 12.85 -4.34
N LYS A 631 -26.46 12.64 -4.24
CA LYS A 631 -25.62 12.22 -5.36
C LYS A 631 -25.96 10.78 -5.79
N PRO A 632 -26.02 10.49 -7.09
CA PRO A 632 -26.24 9.12 -7.56
C PRO A 632 -24.99 8.26 -7.35
N ILE A 633 -25.19 7.01 -6.94
CA ILE A 633 -24.14 5.99 -6.91
C ILE A 633 -23.96 5.46 -8.34
N GLU A 634 -22.78 5.70 -8.92
CA GLU A 634 -22.46 5.33 -10.29
C GLU A 634 -21.67 4.01 -10.37
N ILE A 635 -22.24 3.02 -11.04
CA ILE A 635 -21.65 1.69 -11.23
C ILE A 635 -21.07 1.61 -12.64
N PHE A 636 -19.75 1.44 -12.75
CA PHE A 636 -19.04 1.35 -14.02
C PHE A 636 -18.74 -0.10 -14.40
N ASP A 637 -18.78 -0.41 -15.71
CA ASP A 637 -18.16 -1.64 -16.22
C ASP A 637 -16.64 -1.50 -16.15
N ALA A 638 -15.97 -2.53 -15.64
CA ALA A 638 -14.51 -2.54 -15.56
C ALA A 638 -13.87 -2.79 -16.95
N GLY A 639 -12.69 -2.21 -17.18
CA GLY A 639 -11.95 -2.32 -18.45
C GLY A 639 -12.14 -1.11 -19.37
N GLU A 640 -11.90 -1.28 -20.68
CA GLU A 640 -11.93 -0.18 -21.68
C GLU A 640 -13.30 0.53 -21.78
N LYS A 641 -14.37 -0.12 -21.28
CA LYS A 641 -15.73 0.41 -21.23
C LYS A 641 -15.97 1.53 -20.23
N TYR A 642 -15.02 1.85 -19.36
CA TYR A 642 -15.13 3.02 -18.46
C TYR A 642 -15.41 4.32 -19.24
N LYS A 643 -14.99 4.39 -20.51
CA LYS A 643 -15.25 5.51 -21.43
C LYS A 643 -16.70 5.61 -21.94
N GLU A 644 -17.53 4.60 -21.74
CA GLU A 644 -18.93 4.56 -22.19
C GLU A 644 -19.91 5.13 -21.15
N GLY A 645 -19.42 5.54 -19.97
CA GLY A 645 -20.21 6.05 -18.86
C GLY A 645 -20.64 4.96 -17.85
N PRO A 646 -21.39 5.33 -16.80
CA PRO A 646 -21.85 4.37 -15.79
C PRO A 646 -22.91 3.44 -16.38
N ARG A 647 -22.69 2.13 -16.21
CA ARG A 647 -23.63 1.06 -16.58
C ARG A 647 -24.95 1.15 -15.81
N ARG A 648 -24.92 1.66 -14.58
CA ARG A 648 -26.11 1.88 -13.76
C ARG A 648 -25.88 3.06 -12.82
N SER A 649 -26.92 3.86 -12.64
CA SER A 649 -26.99 4.93 -11.65
C SER A 649 -28.07 4.55 -10.64
N LEU A 650 -27.75 4.55 -9.35
CA LEU A 650 -28.70 4.33 -8.25
C LEU A 650 -28.89 5.66 -7.52
N LYS A 651 -30.13 6.12 -7.36
CA LYS A 651 -30.46 7.32 -6.60
C LYS A 651 -31.33 6.94 -5.41
N THR A 652 -30.83 7.19 -4.20
CA THR A 652 -31.59 7.05 -2.95
C THR A 652 -32.86 7.93 -3.01
N PRO A 653 -34.06 7.42 -2.71
CA PRO A 653 -35.29 8.21 -2.70
C PRO A 653 -35.23 9.36 -1.68
N GLU A 654 -35.74 10.54 -2.00
CA GLU A 654 -35.65 11.74 -1.13
C GLU A 654 -36.21 11.54 0.29
N ALA A 655 -37.20 10.67 0.46
CA ALA A 655 -37.73 10.32 1.78
C ALA A 655 -36.74 9.46 2.59
N GLU A 656 -35.99 8.57 1.93
CA GLU A 656 -34.92 7.78 2.55
C GLU A 656 -33.73 8.67 2.88
N GLN A 657 -33.32 9.57 1.96
CA GLN A 657 -32.23 10.55 2.19
C GLN A 657 -32.46 11.35 3.47
N LYS A 658 -33.66 11.92 3.66
CA LYS A 658 -34.00 12.73 4.84
C LYS A 658 -33.99 11.93 6.14
N LEU A 659 -34.49 10.70 6.12
CA LEU A 659 -34.51 9.82 7.30
C LEU A 659 -33.12 9.26 7.63
N MET A 660 -32.26 9.09 6.63
CA MET A 660 -30.86 8.71 6.82
C MET A 660 -30.03 9.88 7.35
N ALA A 661 -30.24 11.09 6.84
CA ALA A 661 -29.63 12.31 7.37
C ALA A 661 -30.00 12.52 8.85
N ASP A 662 -31.29 12.45 9.21
CA ASP A 662 -31.76 12.56 10.60
C ASP A 662 -31.14 11.49 11.52
N LEU A 663 -30.98 10.25 11.04
CA LEU A 663 -30.31 9.19 11.80
C LEU A 663 -28.83 9.53 12.06
N LEU A 664 -28.10 9.88 11.01
CA LEU A 664 -26.67 10.15 11.08
C LEU A 664 -26.37 11.42 11.89
N TYR A 665 -27.16 12.49 11.77
CA TYR A 665 -27.03 13.70 12.61
C TYR A 665 -27.17 13.42 14.12
N ARG A 666 -27.90 12.36 14.51
CA ARG A 666 -28.04 11.94 15.91
C ARG A 666 -26.98 10.94 16.36
N LEU A 667 -26.37 10.20 15.43
CA LEU A 667 -25.22 9.33 15.70
C LEU A 667 -23.91 10.12 15.81
N PHE A 668 -23.74 11.15 14.97
CA PHE A 668 -22.55 12.01 14.92
C PHE A 668 -22.59 13.20 15.90
N LYS A 669 -23.39 13.11 16.96
CA LYS A 669 -23.35 14.08 18.07
C LYS A 669 -21.97 14.07 18.73
N TYR A 670 -21.36 15.23 18.92
CA TYR A 670 -20.02 15.31 19.51
C TYR A 670 -20.01 14.83 20.95
N ASP A 671 -20.95 15.30 21.79
CA ASP A 671 -21.15 14.76 23.13
C ASP A 671 -21.56 13.27 23.04
N PRO A 672 -20.75 12.34 23.59
CA PRO A 672 -21.07 10.91 23.65
C PRO A 672 -22.44 10.60 24.27
N GLN A 673 -22.92 11.42 25.21
CA GLN A 673 -24.19 11.23 25.93
C GLN A 673 -25.41 11.69 25.13
N GLU A 674 -25.23 12.49 24.07
CA GLU A 674 -26.30 12.90 23.16
C GLU A 674 -26.47 11.94 21.96
N ARG A 675 -25.58 10.96 21.77
CA ARG A 675 -25.68 9.97 20.69
C ARG A 675 -26.82 8.99 20.95
N LEU A 676 -27.52 8.58 19.89
CA LEU A 676 -28.49 7.47 19.99
C LEU A 676 -27.78 6.19 20.43
N SER A 677 -28.33 5.50 21.42
CA SER A 677 -27.96 4.12 21.71
C SER A 677 -28.34 3.19 20.55
N ALA A 678 -27.68 2.04 20.42
CA ALA A 678 -28.01 1.05 19.39
C ALA A 678 -29.50 0.61 19.43
N GLU A 679 -30.09 0.54 20.63
CA GLU A 679 -31.53 0.26 20.80
C GLU A 679 -32.44 1.35 20.20
N GLU A 680 -32.04 2.61 20.27
CA GLU A 680 -32.78 3.74 19.69
C GLU A 680 -32.57 3.84 18.17
N VAL A 681 -31.35 3.52 17.70
CA VAL A 681 -31.03 3.37 16.27
C VAL A 681 -31.94 2.32 15.64
N LEU A 682 -32.11 1.14 16.25
CA LEU A 682 -33.04 0.09 15.78
C LEU A 682 -34.50 0.55 15.68
N ARG A 683 -34.91 1.54 16.47
CA ARG A 683 -36.28 2.09 16.47
C ARG A 683 -36.48 3.22 15.47
N HIS A 684 -35.43 3.68 14.81
CA HIS A 684 -35.47 4.82 13.89
C HIS A 684 -36.39 4.55 12.68
N GLU A 685 -37.07 5.59 12.19
CA GLU A 685 -38.00 5.46 11.05
C GLU A 685 -37.30 5.02 9.75
N TRP A 686 -35.99 5.27 9.61
CA TRP A 686 -35.21 4.82 8.46
C TRP A 686 -35.23 3.29 8.26
N PHE A 687 -35.24 2.50 9.35
CA PHE A 687 -35.34 1.04 9.28
C PHE A 687 -36.76 0.52 9.01
N LYS A 688 -37.76 1.40 8.93
CA LYS A 688 -39.16 1.04 8.67
C LYS A 688 -39.56 1.25 7.19
N LEU A 689 -38.60 1.67 6.36
CA LEU A 689 -38.69 1.83 4.90
C LEU A 689 -38.45 0.51 4.16
#